data_AF-A0A949SJ23-F1
#
_entry.id   AF-A0A949SJ23-F1
#
_cell.length_a   1.000
_cell.length_b   1.000
_cell.length_c   1.000
_cell.angle_alpha   90.00
_cell.angle_beta   90.00
_cell.angle_gamma   90.00
#
_symmetry.space_group_name_H-M   'P 1'
#
loop_
_entity.id
_entity.type
_entity.pdbx_description
1 polymer ?
#
loop_
_entity_poly.entity_id
_entity_poly.type
_entity_poly.pdbx_seq_one_letter_code
_entity_poly.pdbx_strand_id
1 'polypeptide(L)'
;MQPIFHSLLAFFVFLGCQLHAEDWGTYQIVPVSAPEFVLEVLGLATEGGAVSINKPAGSPNQKWIIQPRGDGWHALSLASQPGLVLTVDGAGMTNGTKVLLAKDNKSDAQLWSLTEQDNGSYAIEPKHAPGMGFDHLGGKKEIGAKVDLWQHRKGDSHLQWFVRPLAGSGIVEAKQGAAPAYTPPAIKPEDIQEGRIETFQFTQSKIFPGTVREVTVFIPAQYDASRPACVYVKTDGFNPREKAALETMIATKEIPVMVGVFVRPGTLPAPMKGTADRRNRGFEYDGISDNKVRFLDEELLPFVAKQCQINLSTSGNDRCISGGSSGGIAAFTAAWHRPEAFSRVYAASGSWVAFRGGHEFPTMVRKFEARPVRAYLTTGMRDMENAAGDWFLLDQEMAKALKFSGYDHQFRIIDGGHVAGYMEHWQEAMAWLWKGWPQRVKAGPGPPRAQEILIPGEDWKLVAEGFKSTRGPSTAATGEIFFADTSADRIHRIGLDDQVSVFAEETGNAHCVSVGADGRIYTVSEKSGQVLSYDGNGRPSLVLQGLTGHSILAHPNGSLYVTDNDDRKPNNGGSVWLIKDGQKKQVDAGLKFATGLAFRPDQWLLSVGEGRSKWACSYQIADDGALIHKERFFHLHVQDWDDDAGAECLCYSLEGRQFIATKSGIQISADDGPTQVILTVPGKGRVTAVALGGRDKDTLYAFCMNKIWKRRIQQHALGAWSSWTKVVPNKL
;
A
#
# COMPACT_ATOMS: atom_id res chain seq x y z
N MET A 1 72.78 -23.59 1.18
CA MET A 1 72.52 -25.03 0.99
C MET A 1 71.35 -25.38 1.92
N GLN A 2 70.17 -25.66 1.33
CA GLN A 2 68.91 -26.21 1.89
C GLN A 2 68.34 -25.77 3.28
N PRO A 3 67.00 -25.83 3.47
CA PRO A 3 66.27 -24.99 4.44
C PRO A 3 65.81 -25.74 5.71
N ILE A 4 65.52 -25.01 6.78
CA ILE A 4 64.75 -25.51 7.94
C ILE A 4 63.85 -24.39 8.55
N PHE A 5 62.57 -24.75 8.74
CA PHE A 5 61.47 -24.25 9.61
C PHE A 5 60.87 -22.82 9.57
N HIS A 6 59.60 -22.80 9.14
CA HIS A 6 58.37 -22.21 9.73
C HIS A 6 58.36 -20.87 10.51
N SER A 7 57.45 -20.01 10.00
CA SER A 7 56.33 -19.35 10.71
C SER A 7 56.37 -17.82 10.99
N LEU A 8 55.28 -17.22 10.48
CA LEU A 8 54.49 -16.05 10.92
C LEU A 8 54.84 -14.59 10.52
N LEU A 9 53.86 -14.03 9.80
CA LEU A 9 53.25 -12.68 9.87
C LEU A 9 54.09 -11.43 9.51
N ALA A 10 53.72 -10.73 8.42
CA ALA A 10 52.87 -9.52 8.47
C ALA A 10 52.81 -8.72 7.14
N PHE A 11 51.57 -8.39 6.75
CA PHE A 11 51.06 -7.14 6.13
C PHE A 11 51.44 -6.68 4.69
N PHE A 12 50.40 -6.72 3.82
CA PHE A 12 49.81 -5.62 3.00
C PHE A 12 50.76 -4.76 2.14
N VAL A 13 50.59 -4.60 0.81
CA VAL A 13 49.47 -3.92 0.12
C VAL A 13 49.59 -4.05 -1.43
N PHE A 14 48.44 -4.11 -2.14
CA PHE A 14 48.11 -3.94 -3.58
C PHE A 14 48.76 -4.90 -4.60
N LEU A 15 48.05 -5.50 -5.57
CA LEU A 15 47.01 -4.96 -6.46
C LEU A 15 46.12 -6.11 -6.97
N GLY A 16 44.81 -6.04 -6.76
CA GLY A 16 43.85 -7.01 -7.28
C GLY A 16 42.61 -6.31 -7.81
N CYS A 17 42.75 -5.61 -8.93
CA CYS A 17 41.62 -5.03 -9.66
C CYS A 17 41.08 -6.11 -10.61
N GLN A 18 39.96 -6.73 -10.23
CA GLN A 18 38.99 -7.32 -11.14
C GLN A 18 37.61 -7.13 -10.50
N LEU A 19 37.14 -5.88 -10.51
CA LEU A 19 35.71 -5.62 -10.58
C LEU A 19 35.24 -6.12 -11.94
N HIS A 20 34.25 -7.02 -11.97
CA HIS A 20 33.12 -7.05 -12.92
C HIS A 20 32.28 -8.32 -12.70
N ALA A 21 31.08 -8.14 -12.16
CA ALA A 21 29.84 -8.81 -12.60
C ALA A 21 28.67 -8.08 -11.91
N GLU A 22 27.83 -7.45 -12.71
CA GLU A 22 26.61 -6.76 -12.29
C GLU A 22 25.63 -7.80 -11.71
N ASP A 23 25.14 -7.58 -10.48
CA ASP A 23 24.14 -8.45 -9.84
C ASP A 23 22.77 -8.28 -10.53
N TRP A 24 22.54 -9.11 -11.54
CA TRP A 24 21.24 -9.34 -12.15
C TRP A 24 20.57 -10.54 -11.47
N GLY A 25 19.29 -10.43 -11.10
CA GLY A 25 18.54 -11.48 -10.40
C GLY A 25 18.62 -12.87 -11.06
N THR A 26 18.52 -13.91 -10.23
CA THR A 26 18.58 -15.31 -10.66
C THR A 26 17.17 -15.89 -10.79
N TYR A 27 16.91 -16.61 -11.87
CA TYR A 27 15.61 -17.20 -12.20
C TYR A 27 15.64 -18.72 -12.17
N GLN A 28 14.48 -19.31 -11.89
CA GLN A 28 14.13 -20.68 -12.28
C GLN A 28 13.22 -20.63 -13.50
N ILE A 29 13.48 -21.48 -14.48
CA ILE A 29 12.66 -21.63 -15.68
C ILE A 29 11.90 -22.95 -15.55
N VAL A 30 10.56 -22.90 -15.54
CA VAL A 30 9.67 -24.01 -15.19
C VAL A 30 8.73 -24.31 -16.36
N PRO A 31 8.70 -25.53 -16.91
CA PRO A 31 7.78 -25.86 -18.00
C PRO A 31 6.33 -25.83 -17.50
N VAL A 32 5.43 -25.20 -18.26
CA VAL A 32 4.00 -25.10 -17.89
C VAL A 32 3.33 -26.47 -17.84
N SER A 33 3.66 -27.37 -18.77
CA SER A 33 3.09 -28.73 -18.78
C SER A 33 3.65 -29.65 -17.69
N ALA A 34 4.76 -29.30 -17.03
CA ALA A 34 5.40 -30.13 -16.00
C ALA A 34 5.92 -29.27 -14.81
N PRO A 35 5.02 -28.58 -14.09
CA PRO A 35 5.36 -27.54 -13.12
C PRO A 35 6.15 -28.03 -11.88
N GLU A 36 6.29 -29.34 -11.72
CA GLU A 36 7.12 -30.01 -10.70
C GLU A 36 8.62 -30.06 -11.04
N PHE A 37 9.01 -29.63 -12.25
CA PHE A 37 10.40 -29.62 -12.72
C PHE A 37 10.92 -28.19 -13.00
N VAL A 38 12.23 -28.06 -13.13
CA VAL A 38 12.96 -26.84 -13.51
C VAL A 38 13.97 -27.15 -14.59
N LEU A 39 14.30 -26.14 -15.40
CA LEU A 39 15.37 -26.20 -16.39
C LEU A 39 16.73 -26.39 -15.71
N GLU A 40 17.50 -27.35 -16.21
CA GLU A 40 18.78 -27.78 -15.67
C GLU A 40 19.79 -28.03 -16.79
N VAL A 41 21.08 -27.81 -16.51
CA VAL A 41 22.16 -28.37 -17.33
C VAL A 41 22.67 -29.67 -16.73
N LEU A 42 22.69 -30.72 -17.55
CA LEU A 42 23.13 -32.06 -17.15
C LEU A 42 24.65 -32.09 -16.86
N GLY A 43 25.02 -32.73 -15.75
CA GLY A 43 26.42 -32.93 -15.37
C GLY A 43 27.09 -31.67 -14.81
N LEU A 44 28.37 -31.45 -15.17
CA LEU A 44 29.23 -30.42 -14.56
C LEU A 44 29.05 -28.99 -15.11
N ALA A 45 27.94 -28.71 -15.83
CA ALA A 45 27.66 -27.38 -16.39
C ALA A 45 28.81 -26.78 -17.23
N THR A 46 29.38 -27.59 -18.12
CA THR A 46 30.48 -27.21 -19.03
C THR A 46 29.97 -26.87 -20.43
N GLU A 47 30.83 -26.27 -21.27
CA GLU A 47 30.57 -26.10 -22.70
C GLU A 47 30.22 -27.45 -23.37
N GLY A 48 29.23 -27.46 -24.25
CA GLY A 48 28.61 -28.65 -24.83
C GLY A 48 27.60 -29.36 -23.91
N GLY A 49 27.40 -28.87 -22.69
CA GLY A 49 26.47 -29.46 -21.72
C GLY A 49 25.03 -29.47 -22.23
N ALA A 50 24.39 -30.64 -22.19
CA ALA A 50 23.01 -30.80 -22.62
C ALA A 50 22.06 -30.18 -21.59
N VAL A 51 20.99 -29.56 -22.07
CA VAL A 51 19.94 -28.94 -21.25
C VAL A 51 18.78 -29.92 -21.10
N SER A 52 18.19 -30.00 -19.92
CA SER A 52 17.06 -30.87 -19.59
C SER A 52 16.15 -30.24 -18.54
N ILE A 53 15.08 -30.95 -18.15
CA ILE A 53 14.30 -30.63 -16.95
C ILE A 53 14.54 -31.64 -15.82
N ASN A 54 14.57 -31.19 -14.57
CA ASN A 54 14.77 -32.03 -13.39
C ASN A 54 14.04 -31.47 -12.17
N LYS A 55 13.93 -32.23 -11.08
CA LYS A 55 13.31 -31.77 -9.83
C LYS A 55 14.10 -30.57 -9.28
N PRO A 56 13.41 -29.56 -8.73
CA PRO A 56 14.07 -28.43 -8.10
C PRO A 56 14.92 -28.90 -6.93
N ALA A 57 16.24 -28.76 -7.06
CA ALA A 57 17.25 -29.09 -6.06
C ALA A 57 17.95 -27.84 -5.52
N GLY A 58 17.71 -26.66 -6.12
CA GLY A 58 18.36 -25.41 -5.74
C GLY A 58 19.85 -25.35 -6.09
N SER A 59 20.33 -26.31 -6.88
CA SER A 59 21.72 -26.43 -7.31
C SER A 59 22.10 -25.33 -8.31
N PRO A 60 23.38 -24.95 -8.42
CA PRO A 60 23.80 -23.86 -9.31
C PRO A 60 23.51 -24.09 -10.80
N ASN A 61 23.44 -25.35 -11.24
CA ASN A 61 23.08 -25.73 -12.62
C ASN A 61 21.57 -25.63 -12.94
N GLN A 62 20.74 -25.16 -11.99
CA GLN A 62 19.31 -24.89 -12.14
C GLN A 62 18.97 -23.39 -12.00
N LYS A 63 19.99 -22.55 -11.94
CA LYS A 63 19.91 -21.12 -11.66
C LYS A 63 20.30 -20.34 -12.91
N TRP A 64 19.38 -19.55 -13.44
CA TRP A 64 19.54 -18.90 -14.74
C TRP A 64 19.61 -17.38 -14.59
N ILE A 65 20.46 -16.75 -15.36
CA ILE A 65 20.49 -15.30 -15.55
C ILE A 65 19.94 -15.04 -16.94
N ILE A 66 18.94 -14.17 -17.03
CA ILE A 66 18.38 -13.70 -18.31
C ILE A 66 19.00 -12.33 -18.58
N GLN A 67 19.93 -12.30 -19.53
CA GLN A 67 20.71 -11.11 -19.87
C GLN A 67 20.10 -10.42 -21.08
N PRO A 68 19.60 -9.17 -20.97
CA PRO A 68 19.14 -8.42 -22.12
C PRO A 68 20.28 -8.17 -23.12
N ARG A 69 19.98 -8.30 -24.42
CA ARG A 69 20.92 -8.05 -25.53
C ARG A 69 20.48 -6.90 -26.44
N GLY A 70 19.33 -6.27 -26.17
CA GLY A 70 18.74 -5.20 -26.99
C GLY A 70 17.66 -5.74 -27.93
N ASP A 71 16.80 -4.85 -28.44
CA ASP A 71 15.76 -5.16 -29.45
C ASP A 71 14.85 -6.35 -29.12
N GLY A 72 14.56 -6.56 -27.83
CA GLY A 72 13.71 -7.67 -27.35
C GLY A 72 14.41 -9.04 -27.24
N TRP A 73 15.72 -9.10 -27.49
CA TRP A 73 16.49 -10.34 -27.43
C TRP A 73 17.23 -10.50 -26.10
N HIS A 74 17.39 -11.76 -25.68
CA HIS A 74 18.01 -12.14 -24.42
C HIS A 74 18.99 -13.30 -24.61
N ALA A 75 20.05 -13.32 -23.83
CA ALA A 75 20.90 -14.50 -23.63
C ALA A 75 20.55 -15.14 -22.28
N LEU A 76 20.43 -16.46 -22.23
CA LEU A 76 20.15 -17.21 -21.01
C LEU A 76 21.43 -17.92 -20.57
N SER A 77 22.05 -17.47 -19.47
CA SER A 77 23.28 -18.07 -18.92
C SER A 77 23.02 -18.76 -17.59
N LEU A 78 23.89 -19.70 -17.22
CA LEU A 78 23.90 -20.23 -15.86
C LEU A 78 24.50 -19.21 -14.90
N ALA A 79 23.86 -19.04 -13.74
CA ALA A 79 24.35 -18.14 -12.71
C ALA A 79 25.76 -18.50 -12.22
N SER A 80 26.10 -19.79 -12.17
CA SER A 80 27.44 -20.26 -11.80
C SER A 80 28.48 -20.16 -12.92
N GLN A 81 28.06 -19.94 -14.16
CA GLN A 81 28.94 -19.92 -15.34
C GLN A 81 28.44 -18.85 -16.33
N PRO A 82 28.50 -17.55 -15.99
CA PRO A 82 27.92 -16.49 -16.80
C PRO A 82 28.56 -16.35 -18.20
N GLY A 83 29.74 -16.95 -18.43
CA GLY A 83 30.38 -17.02 -19.75
C GLY A 83 29.84 -18.10 -20.70
N LEU A 84 28.92 -18.95 -20.23
CA LEU A 84 28.24 -19.95 -21.04
C LEU A 84 26.74 -19.61 -21.16
N VAL A 85 26.21 -19.66 -22.38
CA VAL A 85 24.82 -19.32 -22.71
C VAL A 85 24.12 -20.47 -23.43
N LEU A 86 22.79 -20.52 -23.30
CA LEU A 86 21.94 -21.41 -24.09
C LEU A 86 22.10 -21.14 -25.58
N THR A 87 22.39 -22.21 -26.32
CA THR A 87 22.68 -22.19 -27.75
C THR A 87 21.93 -23.33 -28.44
N VAL A 88 21.36 -23.04 -29.61
CA VAL A 88 20.82 -24.06 -30.50
C VAL A 88 21.96 -24.71 -31.28
N ASP A 89 22.11 -26.03 -31.13
CA ASP A 89 23.20 -26.81 -31.73
C ASP A 89 23.24 -26.63 -33.26
N GLY A 90 24.39 -26.21 -33.78
CA GLY A 90 24.61 -25.94 -35.21
C GLY A 90 23.67 -24.91 -35.85
N ALA A 91 22.95 -24.09 -35.06
CA ALA A 91 21.88 -23.23 -35.56
C ALA A 91 20.80 -23.99 -36.38
N GLY A 92 20.54 -25.25 -36.01
CA GLY A 92 19.52 -26.06 -36.69
C GLY A 92 18.11 -25.45 -36.60
N MET A 93 17.29 -25.72 -37.60
CA MET A 93 15.91 -25.21 -37.75
C MET A 93 14.89 -26.35 -37.91
N THR A 94 15.24 -27.56 -37.47
CA THR A 94 14.38 -28.75 -37.56
C THR A 94 13.94 -29.17 -36.17
N ASN A 95 12.73 -29.73 -36.07
CA ASN A 95 12.22 -30.32 -34.84
C ASN A 95 13.22 -31.33 -34.25
N GLY A 96 13.50 -31.21 -32.96
CA GLY A 96 14.47 -32.05 -32.26
C GLY A 96 15.91 -31.52 -32.28
N THR A 97 16.16 -30.33 -32.85
CA THR A 97 17.49 -29.70 -32.75
C THR A 97 17.80 -29.39 -31.28
N LYS A 98 18.96 -29.85 -30.79
CA LYS A 98 19.31 -29.78 -29.37
C LYS A 98 19.57 -28.34 -28.91
N VAL A 99 19.24 -28.08 -27.65
CA VAL A 99 19.75 -26.91 -26.92
C VAL A 99 20.85 -27.36 -25.96
N LEU A 100 21.99 -26.65 -26.01
CA LEU A 100 23.17 -26.90 -25.20
C LEU A 100 23.78 -25.60 -24.66
N LEU A 101 24.70 -25.71 -23.71
CA LEU A 101 25.56 -24.59 -23.32
C LEU A 101 26.72 -24.41 -24.29
N ALA A 102 26.96 -23.19 -24.76
CA ALA A 102 28.20 -22.85 -25.46
C ALA A 102 28.75 -21.52 -24.95
N LYS A 103 30.02 -21.23 -25.26
CA LYS A 103 30.59 -19.90 -24.99
C LYS A 103 29.77 -18.83 -25.69
N ASP A 104 29.55 -17.73 -24.99
CA ASP A 104 28.83 -16.59 -25.55
C ASP A 104 29.62 -15.98 -26.72
N ASN A 105 29.11 -16.21 -27.93
CA ASN A 105 29.62 -15.66 -29.17
C ASN A 105 28.62 -14.67 -29.81
N LYS A 106 27.50 -14.39 -29.13
CA LYS A 106 26.43 -13.47 -29.55
C LYS A 106 25.80 -13.79 -30.91
N SER A 107 25.90 -15.04 -31.37
CA SER A 107 25.23 -15.48 -32.60
C SER A 107 23.71 -15.50 -32.44
N ASP A 108 22.98 -15.45 -33.56
CA ASP A 108 21.51 -15.52 -33.54
C ASP A 108 20.98 -16.83 -32.92
N ALA A 109 21.79 -17.91 -32.91
CA ALA A 109 21.47 -19.17 -32.23
C ALA A 109 21.56 -19.11 -30.69
N GLN A 110 22.04 -17.98 -30.14
CA GLN A 110 22.16 -17.70 -28.70
C GLN A 110 21.22 -16.59 -28.22
N LEU A 111 20.44 -16.01 -29.14
CA LEU A 111 19.53 -14.91 -28.86
C LEU A 111 18.10 -15.44 -28.81
N TRP A 112 17.42 -15.17 -27.70
CA TRP A 112 16.09 -15.70 -27.41
C TRP A 112 15.09 -14.56 -27.19
N SER A 113 13.92 -14.67 -27.81
CA SER A 113 12.77 -13.83 -27.48
C SER A 113 11.97 -14.48 -26.35
N LEU A 114 11.40 -13.66 -25.46
CA LEU A 114 10.51 -14.10 -24.39
C LEU A 114 9.15 -13.44 -24.61
N THR A 115 8.19 -14.19 -25.16
CA THR A 115 6.86 -13.68 -25.50
C THR A 115 5.85 -14.12 -24.45
N GLU A 116 5.33 -13.16 -23.67
CA GLU A 116 4.35 -13.41 -22.60
C GLU A 116 3.03 -13.97 -23.16
N GLN A 117 2.45 -14.93 -22.43
CA GLN A 117 1.19 -15.60 -22.73
C GLN A 117 0.11 -15.18 -21.71
N ASP A 118 -1.17 -15.37 -22.02
CA ASP A 118 -2.32 -14.95 -21.18
C ASP A 118 -2.29 -15.49 -19.73
N ASN A 119 -1.59 -16.60 -19.49
CA ASN A 119 -1.45 -17.23 -18.18
C ASN A 119 -0.19 -16.77 -17.40
N GLY A 120 0.53 -15.76 -17.89
CA GLY A 120 1.78 -15.25 -17.28
C GLY A 120 3.01 -16.12 -17.52
N SER A 121 2.94 -17.11 -18.42
CA SER A 121 4.10 -17.87 -18.90
C SER A 121 4.73 -17.21 -20.13
N TYR A 122 5.86 -17.74 -20.60
CA TYR A 122 6.58 -17.23 -21.76
C TYR A 122 6.80 -18.32 -22.80
N ALA A 123 6.63 -17.97 -24.08
CA ALA A 123 7.24 -18.70 -25.18
C ALA A 123 8.68 -18.22 -25.35
N ILE A 124 9.63 -19.15 -25.43
CA ILE A 124 11.05 -18.85 -25.59
C ILE A 124 11.46 -19.29 -27.00
N GLU A 125 11.77 -18.34 -27.89
CA GLU A 125 12.05 -18.63 -29.32
C GLU A 125 13.42 -18.09 -29.73
N PRO A 126 14.25 -18.88 -30.45
CA PRO A 126 15.56 -18.43 -30.90
C PRO A 126 15.44 -17.50 -32.12
N LYS A 127 16.33 -16.52 -32.21
CA LYS A 127 16.30 -15.49 -33.26
C LYS A 127 16.48 -16.05 -34.67
N HIS A 128 17.34 -17.06 -34.84
CA HIS A 128 17.62 -17.65 -36.17
C HIS A 128 16.49 -18.55 -36.68
N ALA A 129 15.56 -19.00 -35.82
CA ALA A 129 14.48 -19.90 -36.17
C ALA A 129 13.11 -19.39 -35.66
N PRO A 130 12.58 -18.29 -36.25
CA PRO A 130 11.28 -17.74 -35.85
C PRO A 130 10.17 -18.77 -36.06
N GLY A 131 9.27 -18.88 -35.08
CA GLY A 131 8.20 -19.89 -35.09
C GLY A 131 8.64 -21.27 -34.61
N MET A 132 9.83 -21.39 -34.00
CA MET A 132 10.22 -22.55 -33.19
C MET A 132 10.35 -22.14 -31.72
N GLY A 133 9.84 -22.98 -30.82
CA GLY A 133 9.87 -22.76 -29.38
C GLY A 133 10.78 -23.74 -28.66
N PHE A 134 11.21 -23.31 -27.48
CA PHE A 134 11.91 -24.12 -26.48
C PHE A 134 10.99 -25.23 -25.97
N ASP A 135 11.36 -26.48 -26.20
CA ASP A 135 10.55 -27.66 -25.90
C ASP A 135 11.30 -28.62 -24.97
N HIS A 136 10.59 -29.31 -24.08
CA HIS A 136 11.18 -30.39 -23.28
C HIS A 136 10.81 -31.75 -23.89
N LEU A 137 11.31 -32.00 -25.11
CA LEU A 137 11.24 -33.29 -25.80
C LEU A 137 9.79 -33.79 -26.00
N GLY A 138 8.93 -32.98 -26.60
CA GLY A 138 7.54 -33.30 -26.89
C GLY A 138 6.64 -33.35 -25.65
N GLY A 139 6.96 -32.58 -24.61
CA GLY A 139 6.16 -32.52 -23.39
C GLY A 139 6.39 -33.68 -22.41
N LYS A 140 7.53 -34.37 -22.49
CA LYS A 140 7.84 -35.52 -21.62
C LYS A 140 8.08 -35.07 -20.18
N LYS A 141 7.19 -35.48 -19.28
CA LYS A 141 7.20 -35.10 -17.85
C LYS A 141 8.06 -36.04 -17.01
N GLU A 142 9.32 -36.23 -17.40
CA GLU A 142 10.26 -37.14 -16.73
C GLU A 142 11.61 -36.48 -16.46
N ILE A 143 12.30 -36.96 -15.42
CA ILE A 143 13.62 -36.46 -15.04
C ILE A 143 14.61 -36.65 -16.19
N GLY A 144 15.30 -35.59 -16.57
CA GLY A 144 16.31 -35.63 -17.62
C GLY A 144 15.75 -35.56 -19.04
N ALA A 145 14.45 -35.29 -19.21
CA ALA A 145 13.89 -34.98 -20.52
C ALA A 145 14.65 -33.78 -21.11
N LYS A 146 15.29 -34.00 -22.26
CA LYS A 146 16.18 -33.03 -22.89
C LYS A 146 15.40 -31.88 -23.47
N VAL A 147 16.05 -30.73 -23.57
CA VAL A 147 15.46 -29.55 -24.21
C VAL A 147 15.94 -29.43 -25.65
N ASP A 148 14.99 -29.25 -26.54
CA ASP A 148 15.17 -29.15 -27.98
C ASP A 148 14.27 -28.06 -28.59
N LEU A 149 14.48 -27.78 -29.88
CA LEU A 149 13.60 -26.91 -30.64
C LEU A 149 12.45 -27.69 -31.25
N TRP A 150 11.26 -27.11 -31.16
CA TRP A 150 10.07 -27.65 -31.81
C TRP A 150 9.24 -26.54 -32.44
N GLN A 151 8.49 -26.84 -33.49
CA GLN A 151 7.60 -25.86 -34.13
C GLN A 151 6.59 -25.28 -33.12
N HIS A 152 6.58 -23.95 -33.00
CA HIS A 152 5.69 -23.23 -32.09
C HIS A 152 4.25 -23.24 -32.59
N ARG A 153 3.32 -23.64 -31.71
CA ARG A 153 1.87 -23.58 -31.95
C ARG A 153 1.20 -22.93 -30.76
N LYS A 154 0.29 -21.99 -31.05
CA LYS A 154 -0.45 -21.28 -30.01
C LYS A 154 -1.25 -22.27 -29.16
N GLY A 155 -1.03 -22.24 -27.85
CA GLY A 155 -1.72 -23.11 -26.88
C GLY A 155 -0.95 -24.37 -26.46
N ASP A 156 0.18 -24.70 -27.08
CA ASP A 156 0.98 -25.86 -26.68
C ASP A 156 1.72 -25.57 -25.36
N SER A 157 1.17 -26.09 -24.26
CA SER A 157 1.71 -25.89 -22.91
C SER A 157 3.13 -26.43 -22.72
N HIS A 158 3.62 -27.33 -23.57
CA HIS A 158 4.98 -27.84 -23.48
C HIS A 158 6.06 -26.91 -24.07
N LEU A 159 5.63 -25.88 -24.81
CA LEU A 159 6.47 -24.80 -25.34
C LEU A 159 6.38 -23.51 -24.50
N GLN A 160 5.67 -23.58 -23.37
CA GLN A 160 5.47 -22.46 -22.47
C GLN A 160 6.24 -22.69 -21.18
N TRP A 161 6.85 -21.63 -20.67
CA TRP A 161 7.73 -21.68 -19.51
C TRP A 161 7.43 -20.53 -18.56
N PHE A 162 7.19 -20.85 -17.29
CA PHE A 162 7.18 -19.83 -16.24
C PHE A 162 8.62 -19.45 -15.91
N VAL A 163 8.91 -18.14 -15.95
CA VAL A 163 10.17 -17.58 -15.49
C VAL A 163 9.94 -17.03 -14.08
N ARG A 164 10.43 -17.75 -13.07
CA ARG A 164 10.20 -17.43 -11.66
C ARG A 164 11.45 -16.81 -11.03
N PRO A 165 11.37 -15.62 -10.43
CA PRO A 165 12.50 -15.07 -9.68
C PRO A 165 12.76 -15.91 -8.43
N LEU A 166 14.03 -16.14 -8.09
CA LEU A 166 14.41 -16.72 -6.80
C LEU A 166 14.39 -15.62 -5.73
N ALA A 167 13.63 -15.84 -4.64
CA ALA A 167 13.50 -14.88 -3.54
C ALA A 167 14.86 -14.48 -2.96
N GLY A 168 15.07 -13.17 -2.76
CA GLY A 168 16.34 -12.60 -2.31
C GLY A 168 17.31 -12.19 -3.42
N SER A 169 16.91 -12.29 -4.70
CA SER A 169 17.69 -11.77 -5.83
C SER A 169 16.98 -10.56 -6.46
N GLY A 170 17.72 -9.46 -6.67
CA GLY A 170 17.19 -8.20 -7.16
C GLY A 170 16.57 -8.34 -8.56
N ILE A 171 15.33 -7.86 -8.73
CA ILE A 171 14.67 -7.78 -10.04
C ILE A 171 15.45 -6.80 -10.91
N VAL A 172 15.96 -7.25 -12.07
CA VAL A 172 16.28 -6.35 -13.17
C VAL A 172 14.94 -5.94 -13.77
N GLU A 173 14.55 -4.68 -13.56
CA GLU A 173 13.48 -4.12 -14.37
C GLU A 173 13.92 -4.24 -15.82
N ALA A 174 13.09 -4.86 -16.65
CA ALA A 174 13.15 -4.61 -18.09
C ALA A 174 13.29 -3.11 -18.24
N LYS A 175 14.32 -2.63 -18.96
CA LYS A 175 14.32 -1.25 -19.43
C LYS A 175 12.97 -1.10 -20.12
N GLN A 176 12.01 -0.44 -19.47
CA GLN A 176 10.90 0.16 -20.16
C GLN A 176 11.58 0.89 -21.32
N GLY A 177 11.21 0.54 -22.56
CA GLY A 177 11.69 1.26 -23.73
C GLY A 177 11.63 2.73 -23.37
N ALA A 178 12.80 3.41 -23.42
CA ALA A 178 12.97 4.72 -22.80
C ALA A 178 11.71 5.53 -23.11
N ALA A 179 11.01 5.99 -22.07
CA ALA A 179 9.89 6.89 -22.28
C ALA A 179 10.40 7.96 -23.26
N PRO A 180 9.68 8.21 -24.38
CA PRO A 180 10.21 9.03 -25.45
C PRO A 180 10.75 10.32 -24.86
N ALA A 181 12.00 10.65 -25.20
CA ALA A 181 12.66 11.83 -24.66
C ALA A 181 11.79 13.06 -24.92
N TYR A 182 11.39 13.74 -23.84
CA TYR A 182 10.58 14.95 -23.96
C TYR A 182 11.35 15.98 -24.77
N THR A 183 10.73 16.42 -25.87
CA THR A 183 11.26 17.47 -26.73
C THR A 183 10.32 18.66 -26.63
N PRO A 184 10.76 19.78 -26.02
CA PRO A 184 9.94 20.98 -25.95
C PRO A 184 9.49 21.42 -27.36
N PRO A 185 8.23 21.79 -27.56
CA PRO A 185 7.76 22.41 -28.79
C PRO A 185 8.56 23.69 -29.07
N ALA A 186 8.90 23.90 -30.35
CA ALA A 186 9.50 25.15 -30.76
C ALA A 186 8.47 26.29 -30.59
N ILE A 187 8.89 27.39 -29.97
CA ILE A 187 8.09 28.61 -29.82
C ILE A 187 8.98 29.82 -30.02
N LYS A 188 8.44 30.88 -30.62
CA LYS A 188 9.19 32.12 -30.79
C LYS A 188 9.14 32.94 -29.49
N PRO A 189 10.22 33.61 -29.08
CA PRO A 189 10.23 34.40 -27.85
C PRO A 189 9.11 35.45 -27.78
N GLU A 190 8.72 36.05 -28.91
CA GLU A 190 7.63 37.02 -28.99
C GLU A 190 6.23 36.45 -28.67
N ASP A 191 6.05 35.13 -28.75
CA ASP A 191 4.79 34.46 -28.41
C ASP A 191 4.67 34.17 -26.90
N ILE A 192 5.75 34.36 -26.14
CA ILE A 192 5.79 34.17 -24.69
C ILE A 192 5.45 35.50 -24.01
N GLN A 193 4.24 35.57 -23.45
CA GLN A 193 3.79 36.77 -22.72
C GLN A 193 4.24 36.72 -21.26
N GLU A 194 4.83 37.80 -20.79
CA GLU A 194 5.26 37.93 -19.40
C GLU A 194 4.05 38.14 -18.46
N GLY A 195 3.91 37.26 -17.48
CA GLY A 195 2.98 37.42 -16.37
C GLY A 195 3.55 38.28 -15.25
N ARG A 196 2.69 38.69 -14.30
CA ARG A 196 3.10 39.50 -13.15
C ARG A 196 3.44 38.64 -11.93
N ILE A 197 4.23 39.20 -11.03
CA ILE A 197 4.56 38.60 -9.73
C ILE A 197 4.10 39.49 -8.58
N GLU A 198 3.66 38.87 -7.48
CA GLU A 198 3.30 39.54 -6.24
C GLU A 198 3.94 38.79 -5.07
N THR A 199 4.65 39.49 -4.18
CA THR A 199 5.32 38.90 -3.02
C THR A 199 4.83 39.52 -1.73
N PHE A 200 4.52 38.69 -0.73
CA PHE A 200 4.05 39.13 0.58
C PHE A 200 4.40 38.11 1.67
N GLN A 201 4.16 38.49 2.92
CA GLN A 201 4.27 37.58 4.06
C GLN A 201 2.91 37.03 4.48
N PHE A 202 2.90 35.75 4.87
CA PHE A 202 1.79 35.10 5.53
C PHE A 202 2.15 34.81 7.00
N THR A 203 1.38 35.34 7.93
CA THR A 203 1.69 35.32 9.38
C THR A 203 0.55 34.77 10.26
N GLN A 204 -0.56 34.37 9.65
CA GLN A 204 -1.82 34.08 10.32
C GLN A 204 -2.19 32.59 10.32
N SER A 205 -1.19 31.71 10.28
CA SER A 205 -1.43 30.26 10.26
C SER A 205 -1.97 29.78 11.59
N LYS A 206 -3.05 28.99 11.57
CA LYS A 206 -3.57 28.29 12.75
C LYS A 206 -2.99 26.88 12.85
N ILE A 207 -2.72 26.26 11.70
CA ILE A 207 -2.10 24.92 11.62
C ILE A 207 -0.63 24.97 12.03
N PHE A 208 0.10 26.03 11.65
CA PHE A 208 1.49 26.25 12.07
C PHE A 208 1.60 27.57 12.85
N PRO A 209 1.15 27.61 14.11
CA PRO A 209 0.95 28.86 14.84
C PRO A 209 2.25 29.65 15.05
N GLY A 210 2.12 30.98 14.98
CA GLY A 210 3.21 31.94 15.20
C GLY A 210 4.26 32.01 14.09
N THR A 211 4.12 31.22 13.03
CA THR A 211 5.09 31.19 11.93
C THR A 211 4.86 32.33 10.94
N VAL A 212 5.97 32.85 10.43
CA VAL A 212 6.05 33.82 9.35
C VAL A 212 6.69 33.16 8.14
N ARG A 213 6.14 33.39 6.95
CA ARG A 213 6.69 32.88 5.68
C ARG A 213 6.46 33.84 4.53
N GLU A 214 7.42 33.86 3.62
CA GLU A 214 7.31 34.56 2.34
C GLU A 214 6.52 33.70 1.34
N VAL A 215 5.63 34.36 0.62
CA VAL A 215 4.83 33.78 -0.47
C VAL A 215 5.02 34.67 -1.69
N THR A 216 5.37 34.06 -2.82
CA THR A 216 5.41 34.74 -4.12
C THR A 216 4.39 34.08 -5.04
N VAL A 217 3.58 34.90 -5.71
CA VAL A 217 2.53 34.46 -6.61
C VAL A 217 2.87 34.93 -8.01
N PHE A 218 2.88 34.01 -8.97
CA PHE A 218 2.98 34.29 -10.39
C PHE A 218 1.60 34.19 -11.02
N ILE A 219 1.17 35.25 -11.71
CA ILE A 219 -0.12 35.34 -12.39
C ILE A 219 0.15 35.48 -13.89
N PRO A 220 -0.19 34.48 -14.73
CA PRO A 220 0.13 34.49 -16.15
C PRO A 220 -0.64 35.60 -16.89
N ALA A 221 -0.07 36.13 -17.96
CA ALA A 221 -0.71 37.18 -18.77
C ALA A 221 -2.08 36.76 -19.34
N GLN A 222 -2.24 35.45 -19.60
CA GLN A 222 -3.45 34.83 -20.13
C GLN A 222 -4.52 34.55 -19.06
N TYR A 223 -4.30 34.94 -17.80
CA TYR A 223 -5.25 34.75 -16.72
C TYR A 223 -6.58 35.48 -16.99
N ASP A 224 -7.68 34.76 -16.84
CA ASP A 224 -9.05 35.27 -16.96
C ASP A 224 -9.83 34.95 -15.67
N ALA A 225 -10.27 35.99 -14.96
CA ALA A 225 -11.00 35.85 -13.71
C ALA A 225 -12.39 35.19 -13.87
N SER A 226 -12.93 35.13 -15.09
CA SER A 226 -14.23 34.49 -15.37
C SER A 226 -14.20 32.96 -15.15
N ARG A 227 -13.00 32.36 -15.11
CA ARG A 227 -12.80 30.91 -14.92
C ARG A 227 -11.83 30.66 -13.77
N PRO A 228 -12.06 29.61 -12.95
CA PRO A 228 -11.09 29.23 -11.94
C PRO A 228 -9.79 28.77 -12.61
N ALA A 229 -8.66 29.39 -12.24
CA ALA A 229 -7.35 29.06 -12.76
C ALA A 229 -6.79 27.78 -12.14
N CYS A 230 -6.06 26.98 -12.94
CA CYS A 230 -5.24 25.90 -12.41
C CYS A 230 -4.15 26.46 -11.49
N VAL A 231 -3.65 25.65 -10.56
CA VAL A 231 -2.65 26.09 -9.56
C VAL A 231 -1.44 25.19 -9.57
N TYR A 232 -0.26 25.79 -9.61
CA TYR A 232 1.02 25.12 -9.34
C TYR A 232 1.57 25.61 -8.00
N VAL A 233 1.71 24.72 -7.03
CA VAL A 233 2.32 25.04 -5.73
C VAL A 233 3.75 24.53 -5.69
N LYS A 234 4.69 25.40 -5.35
CA LYS A 234 6.11 25.05 -5.18
C LYS A 234 6.54 25.27 -3.73
N THR A 235 7.06 24.22 -3.10
CA THR A 235 7.72 24.33 -1.79
C THR A 235 9.09 24.98 -1.93
N ASP A 236 9.56 25.61 -0.85
CA ASP A 236 10.88 26.27 -0.73
C ASP A 236 11.02 27.60 -1.47
N GLY A 237 9.89 28.19 -1.89
CA GLY A 237 9.82 29.55 -2.39
C GLY A 237 10.09 29.69 -3.89
N PHE A 238 10.27 30.94 -4.31
CA PHE A 238 10.26 31.35 -5.72
C PHE A 238 11.56 31.00 -6.45
N ASN A 239 11.42 30.62 -7.71
CA ASN A 239 12.54 30.39 -8.64
C ASN A 239 12.21 31.00 -10.01
N PRO A 240 13.00 31.96 -10.50
CA PRO A 240 12.73 32.63 -11.78
C PRO A 240 12.79 31.67 -12.98
N ARG A 241 13.55 30.56 -12.88
CA ARG A 241 13.59 29.55 -13.95
C ARG A 241 12.27 28.79 -14.07
N GLU A 242 11.60 28.53 -12.95
CA GLU A 242 10.26 27.89 -12.96
C GLU A 242 9.20 28.87 -13.47
N LYS A 243 9.28 30.16 -13.14
CA LYS A 243 8.42 31.19 -13.76
C LYS A 243 8.54 31.17 -15.28
N ALA A 244 9.77 31.28 -15.79
CA ALA A 244 10.01 31.31 -17.24
C ALA A 244 9.53 30.01 -17.93
N ALA A 245 9.72 28.86 -17.29
CA ALA A 245 9.23 27.58 -17.79
C ALA A 245 7.69 27.51 -17.81
N LEU A 246 7.01 28.03 -16.77
CA LEU A 246 5.55 28.15 -16.74
C LEU A 246 5.03 29.02 -17.89
N GLU A 247 5.61 30.21 -18.10
CA GLU A 247 5.24 31.11 -19.20
C GLU A 247 5.39 30.43 -20.57
N THR A 248 6.52 29.75 -20.77
CA THR A 248 6.81 29.00 -21.99
C THR A 248 5.78 27.89 -22.20
N MET A 249 5.52 27.06 -21.19
CA MET A 249 4.63 25.91 -21.31
C MET A 249 3.14 26.29 -21.43
N ILE A 250 2.74 27.44 -20.87
CA ILE A 250 1.40 28.02 -21.09
C ILE A 250 1.27 28.47 -22.55
N ALA A 251 2.31 29.13 -23.08
CA ALA A 251 2.31 29.61 -24.46
C ALA A 251 2.34 28.45 -25.48
N THR A 252 3.08 27.37 -25.21
CA THR A 252 3.07 26.12 -26.02
C THR A 252 1.81 25.27 -25.82
N LYS A 253 0.96 25.60 -24.84
CA LYS A 253 -0.28 24.88 -24.47
C LYS A 253 -0.04 23.45 -23.97
N GLU A 254 1.15 23.15 -23.49
CA GLU A 254 1.47 21.86 -22.87
C GLU A 254 0.85 21.73 -21.48
N ILE A 255 0.63 22.87 -20.82
CA ILE A 255 -0.09 22.97 -19.55
C ILE A 255 -1.23 24.00 -19.69
N PRO A 256 -2.31 23.88 -18.89
CA PRO A 256 -3.35 24.91 -18.86
C PRO A 256 -2.82 26.23 -18.30
N VAL A 257 -3.55 27.32 -18.57
CA VAL A 257 -3.31 28.61 -17.89
C VAL A 257 -3.38 28.37 -16.37
N MET A 258 -2.26 28.63 -15.69
CA MET A 258 -2.12 28.33 -14.27
C MET A 258 -1.39 29.41 -13.49
N VAL A 259 -1.83 29.63 -12.26
CA VAL A 259 -1.21 30.51 -11.28
C VAL A 259 -0.15 29.73 -10.50
N GLY A 260 1.06 30.28 -10.42
CA GLY A 260 2.14 29.71 -9.59
C GLY A 260 2.10 30.29 -8.18
N VAL A 261 2.09 29.44 -7.15
CA VAL A 261 2.15 29.82 -5.73
C VAL A 261 3.41 29.21 -5.12
N PHE A 262 4.39 30.06 -4.85
CA PHE A 262 5.71 29.68 -4.36
C PHE A 262 5.81 30.05 -2.88
N VAL A 263 5.94 29.04 -2.02
CA VAL A 263 5.86 29.25 -0.56
C VAL A 263 7.12 28.77 0.14
N ARG A 264 7.72 29.65 0.95
CA ARG A 264 8.80 29.28 1.86
C ARG A 264 8.26 28.55 3.09
N PRO A 265 9.05 27.66 3.71
CA PRO A 265 8.68 27.08 4.99
C PRO A 265 8.53 28.19 6.05
N GLY A 266 7.68 27.95 7.04
CA GLY A 266 7.53 28.86 8.17
C GLY A 266 8.80 28.99 9.01
N THR A 267 8.99 30.17 9.59
CA THR A 267 9.94 30.46 10.64
C THR A 267 9.17 31.03 11.83
N LEU A 268 9.40 30.50 13.03
CA LEU A 268 8.85 31.07 14.26
C LEU A 268 9.88 32.08 14.81
N PRO A 269 9.59 33.39 14.78
CA PRO A 269 10.53 34.41 15.23
C PRO A 269 10.86 34.26 16.71
N ALA A 270 12.14 34.42 17.07
CA ALA A 270 12.56 34.44 18.45
C ALA A 270 12.07 35.72 19.14
N PRO A 271 11.54 35.65 20.38
CA PRO A 271 11.14 36.86 21.12
C PRO A 271 12.36 37.68 21.59
N MET A 272 13.54 37.06 21.67
CA MET A 272 14.79 37.70 22.09
C MET A 272 15.56 38.20 20.87
N LYS A 273 15.89 39.50 20.85
CA LYS A 273 16.71 40.09 19.77
C LYS A 273 18.10 39.43 19.74
N GLY A 274 18.58 39.12 18.54
CA GLY A 274 19.93 38.58 18.31
C GLY A 274 20.07 37.06 18.51
N THR A 275 18.98 36.34 18.79
CA THR A 275 18.98 34.87 18.86
C THR A 275 18.36 34.25 17.61
N ALA A 276 18.55 32.94 17.44
CA ALA A 276 18.09 32.23 16.25
C ALA A 276 16.59 31.94 16.30
N ASP A 277 15.90 32.21 15.19
CA ASP A 277 14.52 31.78 14.98
C ASP A 277 14.41 30.26 14.85
N ARG A 278 13.25 29.70 15.22
CA ARG A 278 12.99 28.27 15.02
C ARG A 278 12.51 28.05 13.58
N ARG A 279 13.36 27.42 12.76
CA ARG A 279 13.01 26.96 11.42
C ARG A 279 11.96 25.84 11.50
N ASN A 280 10.88 25.96 10.74
CA ASN A 280 9.79 24.98 10.78
C ASN A 280 9.82 23.98 9.61
N ARG A 281 10.76 24.13 8.65
CA ARG A 281 10.81 23.32 7.41
C ARG A 281 10.63 21.82 7.67
N GLY A 282 11.47 21.21 8.52
CA GLY A 282 11.38 19.76 8.77
C GLY A 282 10.09 19.32 9.45
N PHE A 283 9.54 20.16 10.35
CA PHE A 283 8.26 19.88 10.99
C PHE A 283 7.08 20.00 10.01
N GLU A 284 7.12 21.01 9.13
CA GLU A 284 6.05 21.23 8.16
C GLU A 284 6.09 20.27 6.96
N TYR A 285 7.27 19.81 6.58
CA TYR A 285 7.49 19.11 5.30
C TYR A 285 7.67 17.62 5.45
N ASP A 286 8.47 17.17 6.42
CA ASP A 286 8.79 15.75 6.58
C ASP A 286 7.73 14.99 7.40
N GLY A 287 6.84 15.71 8.10
CA GLY A 287 5.73 15.11 8.83
C GLY A 287 4.69 14.53 7.86
N ILE A 288 4.38 13.24 8.01
CA ILE A 288 3.54 12.52 7.05
C ILE A 288 2.02 12.75 7.22
N SER A 289 1.58 13.80 7.93
CA SER A 289 0.16 14.12 8.24
C SER A 289 -0.51 14.97 7.18
N ASP A 290 -1.85 15.09 7.28
CA ASP A 290 -2.60 16.00 6.43
C ASP A 290 -2.44 17.48 6.81
N ASN A 291 -1.66 17.83 7.85
CA ASN A 291 -1.42 19.22 8.26
C ASN A 291 -0.90 20.08 7.11
N LYS A 292 0.03 19.58 6.29
CA LYS A 292 0.57 20.36 5.16
C LYS A 292 -0.51 20.69 4.13
N VAL A 293 -1.34 19.72 3.73
CA VAL A 293 -2.40 19.98 2.75
C VAL A 293 -3.52 20.83 3.32
N ARG A 294 -3.87 20.66 4.60
CA ARG A 294 -4.80 21.54 5.30
C ARG A 294 -4.29 22.99 5.32
N PHE A 295 -3.00 23.19 5.60
CA PHE A 295 -2.40 24.52 5.56
C PHE A 295 -2.52 25.14 4.15
N LEU A 296 -2.24 24.36 3.11
CA LEU A 296 -2.34 24.86 1.73
C LEU A 296 -3.79 25.17 1.34
N ASP A 297 -4.71 24.25 1.61
CA ASP A 297 -6.09 24.30 1.13
C ASP A 297 -7.03 25.16 2.00
N GLU A 298 -6.91 25.07 3.32
CA GLU A 298 -7.79 25.76 4.29
C GLU A 298 -7.29 27.18 4.63
N GLU A 299 -5.98 27.45 4.48
CA GLU A 299 -5.38 28.74 4.91
C GLU A 299 -4.72 29.51 3.76
N LEU A 300 -3.70 28.92 3.11
CA LEU A 300 -2.81 29.65 2.21
C LEU A 300 -3.47 30.01 0.88
N LEU A 301 -4.02 29.05 0.15
CA LEU A 301 -4.62 29.29 -1.16
C LEU A 301 -5.84 30.24 -1.10
N PRO A 302 -6.74 30.13 -0.11
CA PRO A 302 -7.80 31.12 0.10
C PRO A 302 -7.26 32.52 0.37
N PHE A 303 -6.18 32.64 1.17
CA PHE A 303 -5.53 33.92 1.41
C PHE A 303 -4.92 34.50 0.13
N VAL A 304 -4.20 33.69 -0.65
CA VAL A 304 -3.60 34.10 -1.94
C VAL A 304 -4.68 34.59 -2.91
N ALA A 305 -5.78 33.86 -3.05
CA ALA A 305 -6.90 34.23 -3.92
C ALA A 305 -7.45 35.62 -3.56
N LYS A 306 -7.63 35.89 -2.25
CA LYS A 306 -8.09 37.19 -1.76
C LYS A 306 -7.05 38.29 -1.93
N GLN A 307 -5.80 38.03 -1.56
CA GLN A 307 -4.71 39.01 -1.56
C GLN A 307 -4.39 39.50 -2.97
N CYS A 308 -4.36 38.58 -3.94
CA CYS A 308 -4.07 38.89 -5.35
C CYS A 308 -5.32 39.19 -6.19
N GLN A 309 -6.52 39.10 -5.59
CA GLN A 309 -7.81 39.26 -6.26
C GLN A 309 -7.99 38.32 -7.48
N ILE A 310 -7.69 37.03 -7.27
CA ILE A 310 -7.73 35.99 -8.30
C ILE A 310 -8.68 34.84 -7.94
N ASN A 311 -9.18 34.15 -8.96
CA ASN A 311 -10.07 33.01 -8.90
C ASN A 311 -9.27 31.72 -9.11
N LEU A 312 -8.99 31.00 -8.03
CA LEU A 312 -8.23 29.74 -8.07
C LEU A 312 -9.19 28.54 -8.04
N SER A 313 -8.92 27.52 -8.86
CA SER A 313 -9.67 26.26 -8.76
C SER A 313 -9.51 25.63 -7.39
N THR A 314 -10.59 25.03 -6.89
CA THR A 314 -10.61 24.20 -5.67
C THR A 314 -10.52 22.71 -5.97
N SER A 315 -10.51 22.31 -7.24
CA SER A 315 -10.37 20.91 -7.61
C SER A 315 -8.91 20.48 -7.55
N GLY A 316 -8.63 19.35 -6.88
CA GLY A 316 -7.34 18.69 -6.93
C GLY A 316 -6.94 18.27 -8.35
N ASN A 317 -7.89 18.11 -9.27
CA ASN A 317 -7.61 17.86 -10.69
C ASN A 317 -7.06 19.09 -11.44
N ASP A 318 -7.13 20.27 -10.85
CA ASP A 318 -6.59 21.51 -11.43
C ASP A 318 -5.38 22.01 -10.63
N ARG A 319 -4.85 21.17 -9.72
CA ARG A 319 -3.79 21.55 -8.79
C ARG A 319 -2.62 20.56 -8.85
N CYS A 320 -1.43 21.12 -8.98
CA CYS A 320 -0.16 20.41 -8.91
C CYS A 320 0.67 20.97 -7.76
N ILE A 321 1.44 20.11 -7.09
CA ILE A 321 2.41 20.51 -6.06
C ILE A 321 3.78 19.89 -6.34
N SER A 322 4.85 20.63 -6.09
CA SER A 322 6.21 20.16 -6.32
C SER A 322 7.20 20.56 -5.23
N GLY A 323 8.30 19.80 -5.18
CA GLY A 323 9.41 20.10 -4.27
C GLY A 323 10.60 19.15 -4.45
N GLY A 324 11.73 19.54 -3.87
CA GLY A 324 12.92 18.69 -3.76
C GLY A 324 13.17 18.32 -2.29
N SER A 325 13.77 17.16 -2.01
CA SER A 325 14.10 16.75 -0.64
C SER A 325 12.84 16.69 0.23
N SER A 326 12.85 17.34 1.40
CA SER A 326 11.65 17.47 2.26
C SER A 326 10.47 18.11 1.52
N GLY A 327 10.72 19.01 0.56
CA GLY A 327 9.66 19.56 -0.28
C GLY A 327 8.98 18.50 -1.16
N GLY A 328 9.73 17.50 -1.61
CA GLY A 328 9.22 16.38 -2.42
C GLY A 328 8.28 15.47 -1.62
N ILE A 329 8.69 15.06 -0.42
CA ILE A 329 7.80 14.29 0.48
C ILE A 329 6.59 15.13 0.91
N ALA A 330 6.74 16.45 1.14
CA ALA A 330 5.62 17.33 1.46
C ALA A 330 4.60 17.40 0.31
N ALA A 331 5.08 17.48 -0.92
CA ALA A 331 4.26 17.49 -2.12
C ALA A 331 3.46 16.18 -2.27
N PHE A 332 4.13 15.03 -2.10
CA PHE A 332 3.47 13.73 -2.17
C PHE A 332 2.49 13.52 -1.01
N THR A 333 2.90 13.82 0.23
CA THR A 333 2.05 13.75 1.43
C THR A 333 0.75 14.53 1.22
N ALA A 334 0.84 15.73 0.66
CA ALA A 334 -0.33 16.58 0.45
C ALA A 334 -1.33 15.93 -0.51
N ALA A 335 -0.87 15.48 -1.69
CA ALA A 335 -1.72 14.84 -2.67
C ALA A 335 -2.22 13.47 -2.23
N TRP A 336 -1.37 12.68 -1.58
CA TRP A 336 -1.73 11.36 -1.09
C TRP A 336 -2.83 11.46 -0.04
N HIS A 337 -2.72 12.36 0.94
CA HIS A 337 -3.75 12.51 1.98
C HIS A 337 -5.05 13.13 1.49
N ARG A 338 -5.00 14.07 0.56
CA ARG A 338 -6.19 14.79 0.06
C ARG A 338 -6.12 14.96 -1.46
N PRO A 339 -6.38 13.89 -2.24
CA PRO A 339 -6.37 13.96 -3.69
C PRO A 339 -7.41 14.93 -4.27
N GLU A 340 -8.46 15.23 -3.49
CA GLU A 340 -9.44 16.28 -3.77
C GLU A 340 -8.86 17.70 -3.73
N ALA A 341 -7.73 17.90 -3.03
CA ALA A 341 -7.01 19.18 -2.96
C ALA A 341 -5.81 19.21 -3.91
N PHE A 342 -5.10 18.09 -4.13
CA PHE A 342 -4.00 17.97 -5.09
C PHE A 342 -3.94 16.56 -5.68
N SER A 343 -3.94 16.42 -7.01
CA SER A 343 -3.83 15.10 -7.66
C SER A 343 -2.56 14.92 -8.49
N ARG A 344 -1.71 15.95 -8.61
CA ARG A 344 -0.47 15.93 -9.39
C ARG A 344 0.73 16.32 -8.54
N VAL A 345 1.78 15.52 -8.60
CA VAL A 345 2.98 15.67 -7.76
C VAL A 345 4.24 15.62 -8.61
N TYR A 346 5.13 16.59 -8.42
CA TYR A 346 6.53 16.45 -8.83
C TYR A 346 7.46 16.44 -7.61
N ALA A 347 8.12 15.32 -7.33
CA ALA A 347 9.05 15.19 -6.23
C ALA A 347 10.44 14.76 -6.71
N ALA A 348 11.46 15.57 -6.43
CA ALA A 348 12.86 15.20 -6.68
C ALA A 348 13.57 14.84 -5.39
N SER A 349 14.27 13.71 -5.36
CA SER A 349 14.95 13.17 -4.21
C SER A 349 14.09 13.26 -2.94
N GLY A 350 12.88 12.70 -2.99
CA GLY A 350 11.90 12.88 -1.92
C GLY A 350 12.45 12.34 -0.60
N SER A 351 12.29 13.07 0.50
CA SER A 351 12.79 12.63 1.82
C SER A 351 11.94 11.51 2.43
N TRP A 352 11.88 10.36 1.76
CA TRP A 352 11.27 9.12 2.26
C TRP A 352 12.07 8.48 3.40
N VAL A 353 13.07 9.14 3.95
CA VAL A 353 13.90 8.67 5.05
C VAL A 353 13.22 8.79 6.41
N ALA A 354 13.85 8.24 7.44
CA ALA A 354 13.37 8.26 8.82
C ALA A 354 13.55 9.60 9.56
N PHE A 355 13.25 10.73 8.90
CA PHE A 355 13.20 12.03 9.58
C PHE A 355 11.97 12.17 10.49
N ARG A 356 10.77 11.92 9.95
CA ARG A 356 9.49 11.98 10.67
C ARG A 356 8.47 10.98 10.11
N GLY A 357 8.87 9.70 10.06
CA GLY A 357 8.03 8.63 9.51
C GLY A 357 8.06 8.48 7.99
N GLY A 358 8.85 9.26 7.26
CA GLY A 358 8.91 9.20 5.78
C GLY A 358 9.17 7.79 5.22
N HIS A 359 9.97 6.98 5.91
CA HIS A 359 10.27 5.58 5.57
C HIS A 359 9.07 4.64 5.60
N GLU A 360 7.95 5.04 6.21
CA GLU A 360 6.71 4.28 6.19
C GLU A 360 5.93 4.47 4.88
N PHE A 361 6.20 5.51 4.08
CA PHE A 361 5.41 5.79 2.86
C PHE A 361 5.37 4.63 1.87
N PRO A 362 6.49 3.98 1.51
CA PRO A 362 6.44 2.83 0.62
C PRO A 362 5.55 1.71 1.17
N THR A 363 5.62 1.45 2.48
CA THR A 363 4.74 0.48 3.16
C THR A 363 3.28 0.92 3.13
N MET A 364 2.98 2.19 3.42
CA MET A 364 1.63 2.74 3.38
C MET A 364 1.02 2.66 1.97
N VAL A 365 1.79 3.01 0.93
CA VAL A 365 1.33 2.90 -0.46
C VAL A 365 0.93 1.46 -0.80
N ARG A 366 1.65 0.46 -0.29
CA ARG A 366 1.37 -0.97 -0.50
C ARG A 366 0.17 -1.49 0.30
N LYS A 367 -0.23 -0.83 1.38
CA LYS A 367 -1.30 -1.29 2.28
C LYS A 367 -2.63 -0.56 2.08
N PHE A 368 -2.59 0.74 1.79
CA PHE A 368 -3.80 1.52 1.58
C PHE A 368 -4.36 1.33 0.17
N GLU A 369 -5.68 1.50 0.02
CA GLU A 369 -6.31 1.57 -1.29
C GLU A 369 -5.66 2.68 -2.14
N ALA A 370 -5.46 2.39 -3.43
CA ALA A 370 -4.82 3.35 -4.34
C ALA A 370 -5.67 4.62 -4.45
N ARG A 371 -4.98 5.75 -4.55
CA ARG A 371 -5.59 7.09 -4.59
C ARG A 371 -5.42 7.71 -5.98
N PRO A 372 -6.30 8.62 -6.42
CA PRO A 372 -6.19 9.28 -7.72
C PRO A 372 -5.09 10.35 -7.70
N VAL A 373 -3.84 9.88 -7.61
CA VAL A 373 -2.62 10.68 -7.59
C VAL A 373 -1.74 10.27 -8.75
N ARG A 374 -1.29 11.27 -9.51
CA ARG A 374 -0.29 11.13 -10.56
C ARG A 374 1.03 11.73 -10.07
N ALA A 375 2.10 10.94 -10.06
CA ALA A 375 3.37 11.36 -9.47
C ALA A 375 4.55 11.22 -10.44
N TYR A 376 5.29 12.30 -10.63
CA TYR A 376 6.58 12.27 -11.32
C TYR A 376 7.68 12.34 -10.26
N LEU A 377 8.55 11.35 -10.23
CA LEU A 377 9.62 11.20 -9.24
C LEU A 377 10.99 11.23 -9.93
N THR A 378 11.96 11.90 -9.32
CA THR A 378 13.37 11.83 -9.75
C THR A 378 14.27 11.55 -8.55
N THR A 379 15.42 10.91 -8.78
CA THR A 379 16.46 10.70 -7.75
C THR A 379 17.85 10.86 -8.34
N GLY A 380 18.84 11.24 -7.54
CA GLY A 380 20.24 11.29 -7.96
C GLY A 380 20.95 9.94 -7.75
N MET A 381 21.82 9.52 -8.67
CA MET A 381 22.62 8.30 -8.48
C MET A 381 23.61 8.39 -7.31
N ARG A 382 24.03 9.61 -6.95
CA ARG A 382 24.90 9.92 -5.80
C ARG A 382 24.15 10.76 -4.79
N ASP A 383 22.90 10.39 -4.53
CA ASP A 383 22.07 11.07 -3.54
C ASP A 383 22.69 11.00 -2.13
N MET A 384 22.14 11.77 -1.21
CA MET A 384 22.61 11.84 0.16
C MET A 384 22.33 10.53 0.92
N GLU A 385 23.24 10.19 1.82
CA GLU A 385 23.05 9.17 2.85
C GLU A 385 23.40 9.78 4.22
N ASN A 386 22.57 9.51 5.22
CA ASN A 386 22.85 9.87 6.62
C ASN A 386 22.12 8.92 7.58
N ALA A 387 22.13 9.24 8.88
CA ALA A 387 21.50 8.42 9.92
C ALA A 387 19.98 8.17 9.72
N ALA A 388 19.30 8.94 8.88
CA ALA A 388 17.89 8.73 8.55
C ALA A 388 17.68 7.72 7.40
N GLY A 389 18.72 7.42 6.61
CA GLY A 389 18.69 6.49 5.49
C GLY A 389 19.42 7.00 4.23
N ASP A 390 19.27 6.22 3.17
CA ASP A 390 19.80 6.46 1.83
C ASP A 390 18.66 6.91 0.90
N TRP A 391 18.77 8.13 0.33
CA TRP A 391 17.73 8.69 -0.55
C TRP A 391 17.59 7.90 -1.84
N PHE A 392 18.71 7.50 -2.45
CA PHE A 392 18.69 6.77 -3.73
C PHE A 392 17.98 5.43 -3.58
N LEU A 393 18.22 4.71 -2.48
CA LEU A 393 17.55 3.44 -2.21
C LEU A 393 16.06 3.63 -1.88
N LEU A 394 15.71 4.63 -1.07
CA LEU A 394 14.32 4.82 -0.67
C LEU A 394 13.45 5.44 -1.77
N ASP A 395 13.99 6.28 -2.65
CA ASP A 395 13.29 6.74 -3.86
C ASP A 395 12.93 5.54 -4.76
N GLN A 396 13.84 4.58 -4.91
CA GLN A 396 13.58 3.34 -5.66
C GLN A 396 12.51 2.48 -4.99
N GLU A 397 12.54 2.33 -3.66
CA GLU A 397 11.50 1.59 -2.94
C GLU A 397 10.13 2.27 -3.05
N MET A 398 10.10 3.60 -3.00
CA MET A 398 8.87 4.36 -3.23
C MET A 398 8.33 4.17 -4.65
N ALA A 399 9.19 4.22 -5.68
CA ALA A 399 8.78 3.94 -7.05
C ALA A 399 8.22 2.51 -7.21
N LYS A 400 8.88 1.51 -6.61
CA LYS A 400 8.40 0.12 -6.58
C LYS A 400 7.05 -0.02 -5.87
N ALA A 401 6.83 0.69 -4.77
CA ALA A 401 5.56 0.69 -4.06
C ALA A 401 4.41 1.30 -4.89
N LEU A 402 4.67 2.40 -5.59
CA LEU A 402 3.72 3.03 -6.51
C LEU A 402 3.35 2.09 -7.66
N LYS A 403 4.35 1.44 -8.27
CA LYS A 403 4.15 0.42 -9.31
C LYS A 403 3.33 -0.77 -8.80
N PHE A 404 3.67 -1.31 -7.64
CA PHE A 404 2.99 -2.43 -7.01
C PHE A 404 1.49 -2.17 -6.79
N SER A 405 1.15 -0.93 -6.44
CA SER A 405 -0.23 -0.52 -6.15
C SER A 405 -0.94 0.10 -7.36
N GLY A 406 -0.26 0.13 -8.52
CA GLY A 406 -0.80 0.58 -9.80
C GLY A 406 -1.04 2.09 -9.93
N TYR A 407 -0.29 2.92 -9.21
CA TYR A 407 -0.37 4.39 -9.36
C TYR A 407 0.16 4.83 -10.75
N ASP A 408 -0.47 5.86 -11.33
CA ASP A 408 0.05 6.54 -12.52
C ASP A 408 1.30 7.34 -12.11
N HIS A 409 2.48 6.77 -12.36
CA HIS A 409 3.75 7.36 -11.94
C HIS A 409 4.82 7.28 -13.03
N GLN A 410 5.81 8.16 -12.93
CA GLN A 410 7.06 8.12 -13.67
C GLN A 410 8.22 8.27 -12.68
N PHE A 411 9.31 7.56 -12.94
CA PHE A 411 10.52 7.63 -12.14
C PHE A 411 11.75 7.82 -13.04
N ARG A 412 12.65 8.73 -12.66
CA ARG A 412 13.94 8.94 -13.32
C ARG A 412 15.08 8.86 -12.33
N ILE A 413 16.11 8.12 -12.71
CA ILE A 413 17.40 8.14 -12.05
C ILE A 413 18.31 9.08 -12.83
N ILE A 414 18.87 10.08 -12.15
CA ILE A 414 19.66 11.15 -12.74
C ILE A 414 21.12 11.00 -12.32
N ASP A 415 22.04 11.19 -13.26
CA ASP A 415 23.45 11.31 -12.91
C ASP A 415 23.71 12.63 -12.16
N GLY A 416 23.91 12.54 -10.85
CA GLY A 416 24.09 13.71 -10.01
C GLY A 416 23.91 13.42 -8.52
N GLY A 417 24.06 14.48 -7.72
CA GLY A 417 23.85 14.44 -6.27
C GLY A 417 22.39 14.65 -5.85
N HIS A 418 22.19 14.95 -4.56
CA HIS A 418 20.88 15.26 -4.01
C HIS A 418 20.15 16.33 -4.84
N VAL A 419 18.88 16.07 -5.19
CA VAL A 419 17.99 16.89 -6.03
C VAL A 419 18.51 17.23 -7.44
N ALA A 420 19.49 16.47 -7.95
CA ALA A 420 19.99 16.64 -9.31
C ALA A 420 18.87 16.43 -10.35
N GLY A 421 18.93 17.22 -11.43
CA GLY A 421 17.96 17.14 -12.51
C GLY A 421 16.63 17.84 -12.24
N TYR A 422 16.46 18.53 -11.11
CA TYR A 422 15.18 19.16 -10.75
C TYR A 422 14.64 20.08 -11.85
N MET A 423 15.48 21.02 -12.31
CA MET A 423 15.06 21.97 -13.33
C MET A 423 15.14 21.38 -14.73
N GLU A 424 16.12 20.51 -14.96
CA GLU A 424 16.39 19.87 -16.23
C GLU A 424 15.21 18.98 -16.68
N HIS A 425 14.54 18.31 -15.73
CA HIS A 425 13.36 17.48 -15.99
C HIS A 425 12.04 18.18 -15.66
N TRP A 426 12.05 19.44 -15.23
CA TRP A 426 10.82 20.12 -14.80
C TRP A 426 9.76 20.19 -15.92
N GLN A 427 10.17 20.56 -17.13
CA GLN A 427 9.23 20.65 -18.26
C GLN A 427 8.70 19.29 -18.69
N GLU A 428 9.54 18.25 -18.71
CA GLU A 428 9.11 16.86 -18.93
C GLU A 428 8.09 16.42 -17.89
N ALA A 429 8.39 16.68 -16.61
CA ALA A 429 7.51 16.34 -15.49
C ALA A 429 6.16 17.02 -15.64
N MET A 430 6.14 18.32 -15.95
CA MET A 430 4.91 19.08 -16.11
C MET A 430 4.10 18.62 -17.32
N ALA A 431 4.73 18.41 -18.48
CA ALA A 431 4.04 17.89 -19.66
C ALA A 431 3.40 16.53 -19.37
N TRP A 432 4.11 15.66 -18.65
CA TRP A 432 3.60 14.35 -18.27
C TRP A 432 2.49 14.41 -17.20
N LEU A 433 2.62 15.28 -16.19
CA LEU A 433 1.61 15.43 -15.14
C LEU A 433 0.28 15.95 -15.70
N TRP A 434 0.35 16.89 -16.64
CA TRP A 434 -0.81 17.54 -17.26
C TRP A 434 -1.32 16.83 -18.52
N LYS A 435 -0.69 15.72 -18.94
CA LYS A 435 -1.17 14.88 -20.06
C LYS A 435 -2.66 14.52 -19.89
N GLY A 436 -3.46 14.78 -20.92
CA GLY A 436 -4.89 14.49 -20.91
C GLY A 436 -5.74 15.38 -19.99
N TRP A 437 -5.21 16.45 -19.40
CA TRP A 437 -6.09 17.43 -18.75
C TRP A 437 -7.10 17.99 -19.80
N PRO A 438 -8.41 18.11 -19.49
CA PRO A 438 -9.04 18.13 -18.16
C PRO A 438 -9.55 16.78 -17.63
N GLN A 439 -9.23 15.64 -18.26
CA GLN A 439 -9.62 14.34 -17.71
C GLN A 439 -9.05 14.15 -16.30
N ARG A 440 -9.89 13.63 -15.39
CA ARG A 440 -9.49 13.40 -14.00
C ARG A 440 -8.43 12.31 -13.91
N VAL A 441 -7.44 12.54 -13.05
CA VAL A 441 -6.54 11.47 -12.59
C VAL A 441 -7.40 10.39 -11.93
N LYS A 442 -7.18 9.12 -12.30
CA LYS A 442 -7.89 7.97 -11.74
C LYS A 442 -7.01 7.27 -10.72
N ALA A 443 -7.64 6.64 -9.73
CA ALA A 443 -6.93 5.71 -8.86
C ALA A 443 -6.48 4.49 -9.66
N GLY A 444 -5.34 3.94 -9.26
CA GLY A 444 -4.90 2.63 -9.74
C GLY A 444 -5.80 1.49 -9.27
N PRO A 445 -5.56 0.25 -9.73
CA PRO A 445 -6.26 -0.93 -9.24
C PRO A 445 -6.04 -1.23 -7.74
N GLY A 446 -5.05 -0.61 -7.10
CA GLY A 446 -4.71 -0.88 -5.71
C GLY A 446 -3.72 -2.04 -5.56
N PRO A 447 -3.20 -2.26 -4.34
CA PRO A 447 -2.31 -3.39 -4.08
C PRO A 447 -3.02 -4.74 -4.29
N PRO A 448 -2.33 -5.79 -4.76
CA PRO A 448 -2.93 -7.10 -5.05
C PRO A 448 -3.81 -7.67 -3.92
N ARG A 449 -3.39 -7.52 -2.65
CA ARG A 449 -4.19 -7.97 -1.50
C ARG A 449 -5.50 -7.22 -1.32
N ALA A 450 -5.56 -5.94 -1.69
CA ALA A 450 -6.82 -5.21 -1.71
C ALA A 450 -7.71 -5.70 -2.85
N GLN A 451 -7.15 -6.10 -3.99
CA GLN A 451 -7.91 -6.64 -5.14
C GLN A 451 -8.51 -8.03 -4.87
N GLU A 452 -8.01 -8.78 -3.88
CA GLU A 452 -8.62 -10.03 -3.39
C GLU A 452 -9.86 -9.78 -2.51
N ILE A 453 -10.04 -8.53 -2.04
CA ILE A 453 -11.08 -8.14 -1.08
C ILE A 453 -12.11 -7.24 -1.77
N LEU A 454 -11.67 -6.24 -2.53
CA LEU A 454 -12.50 -5.19 -3.09
C LEU A 454 -13.03 -5.58 -4.47
N ILE A 455 -14.22 -5.13 -4.80
CA ILE A 455 -14.79 -5.26 -6.15
C ILE A 455 -14.48 -3.97 -6.93
N PRO A 456 -13.84 -4.04 -8.11
CA PRO A 456 -13.58 -2.87 -8.93
C PRO A 456 -14.87 -2.08 -9.25
N GLY A 457 -14.87 -0.77 -8.97
CA GLY A 457 -16.00 0.13 -9.24
C GLY A 457 -17.10 0.14 -8.18
N GLU A 458 -17.05 -0.71 -7.16
CA GLU A 458 -17.95 -0.61 -6.00
C GLU A 458 -17.36 0.36 -4.98
N ASP A 459 -17.84 1.60 -4.95
CA ASP A 459 -17.44 2.62 -3.99
C ASP A 459 -18.29 2.59 -2.70
N TRP A 460 -17.81 3.31 -1.67
CA TRP A 460 -18.57 3.53 -0.43
C TRP A 460 -19.88 4.29 -0.69
N LYS A 461 -20.97 3.81 -0.10
CA LYS A 461 -22.32 4.40 -0.14
C LYS A 461 -22.78 4.72 1.28
N LEU A 462 -23.37 5.90 1.48
CA LEU A 462 -23.96 6.27 2.78
C LEU A 462 -25.21 5.42 3.01
N VAL A 463 -25.30 4.78 4.19
CA VAL A 463 -26.48 4.02 4.61
C VAL A 463 -27.41 4.90 5.42
N ALA A 464 -26.86 5.53 6.46
CA ALA A 464 -27.61 6.39 7.36
C ALA A 464 -26.66 7.36 8.09
N GLU A 465 -27.22 8.46 8.58
CA GLU A 465 -26.53 9.44 9.41
C GLU A 465 -27.46 10.04 10.48
N GLY A 466 -26.89 10.79 11.44
CA GLY A 466 -27.64 11.45 12.51
C GLY A 466 -27.58 10.74 13.87
N PHE A 467 -26.82 9.65 13.96
CA PHE A 467 -26.59 8.92 15.21
C PHE A 467 -25.74 9.75 16.20
N LYS A 468 -25.82 9.40 17.49
CA LYS A 468 -24.98 10.04 18.52
C LYS A 468 -23.64 9.32 18.70
N SER A 469 -23.66 7.99 18.73
CA SER A 469 -22.45 7.16 18.84
C SER A 469 -22.73 5.72 18.41
N THR A 470 -22.52 5.38 17.15
CA THR A 470 -22.66 4.02 16.61
C THR A 470 -21.53 3.09 17.06
N ARG A 471 -21.86 1.95 17.67
CA ARG A 471 -20.91 1.02 18.29
C ARG A 471 -21.31 -0.45 18.15
N GLY A 472 -20.30 -1.32 18.27
CA GLY A 472 -20.40 -2.76 18.50
C GLY A 472 -21.51 -3.50 17.76
N PRO A 473 -21.50 -3.53 16.41
CA PRO A 473 -22.48 -4.23 15.61
C PRO A 473 -22.30 -5.76 15.68
N SER A 474 -23.37 -6.49 15.41
CA SER A 474 -23.35 -7.94 15.24
C SER A 474 -24.30 -8.36 14.12
N THR A 475 -23.83 -9.28 13.27
CA THR A 475 -24.56 -9.78 12.11
C THR A 475 -25.30 -11.07 12.46
N ALA A 476 -26.62 -11.08 12.27
CA ALA A 476 -27.45 -12.27 12.38
C ALA A 476 -27.15 -13.28 11.27
N ALA A 477 -27.59 -14.53 11.45
CA ALA A 477 -27.45 -15.60 10.46
C ALA A 477 -28.05 -15.24 9.08
N THR A 478 -29.07 -14.37 9.06
CA THR A 478 -29.76 -13.88 7.87
C THR A 478 -28.98 -12.81 7.10
N GLY A 479 -27.96 -12.20 7.70
CA GLY A 479 -27.23 -11.06 7.14
C GLY A 479 -27.66 -9.69 7.68
N GLU A 480 -28.70 -9.64 8.50
CA GLU A 480 -29.14 -8.41 9.18
C GLU A 480 -28.15 -7.99 10.25
N ILE A 481 -28.00 -6.68 10.48
CA ILE A 481 -27.03 -6.15 11.44
C ILE A 481 -27.76 -5.42 12.56
N PHE A 482 -27.45 -5.80 13.79
CA PHE A 482 -27.86 -5.06 14.98
C PHE A 482 -26.68 -4.24 15.49
N PHE A 483 -26.91 -3.02 15.97
CA PHE A 483 -25.84 -2.17 16.51
C PHE A 483 -26.37 -1.22 17.58
N ALA A 484 -25.51 -0.73 18.45
CA ALA A 484 -25.87 0.24 19.47
C ALA A 484 -25.66 1.68 18.97
N ASP A 485 -26.62 2.57 19.25
CA ASP A 485 -26.38 4.02 19.33
C ASP A 485 -26.29 4.40 20.82
N THR A 486 -25.09 4.22 21.38
CA THR A 486 -24.85 4.20 22.82
C THR A 486 -25.33 5.46 23.53
N SER A 487 -25.08 6.63 22.92
CA SER A 487 -25.42 7.92 23.52
C SER A 487 -26.87 8.34 23.24
N ALA A 488 -27.54 7.72 22.27
CA ALA A 488 -28.98 7.87 22.08
C ALA A 488 -29.80 6.86 22.91
N ASP A 489 -29.12 5.93 23.61
CA ASP A 489 -29.72 4.86 24.41
C ASP A 489 -30.66 3.95 23.61
N ARG A 490 -30.19 3.51 22.43
CA ARG A 490 -30.94 2.68 21.50
C ARG A 490 -30.11 1.55 20.92
N ILE A 491 -30.78 0.46 20.58
CA ILE A 491 -30.27 -0.56 19.66
C ILE A 491 -31.04 -0.42 18.36
N HIS A 492 -30.32 -0.43 17.25
CA HIS A 492 -30.85 -0.32 15.89
C HIS A 492 -30.64 -1.63 15.13
N ARG A 493 -31.42 -1.80 14.06
CA ARG A 493 -31.31 -2.89 13.08
C ARG A 493 -31.12 -2.28 11.69
N ILE A 494 -30.21 -2.86 10.90
CA ILE A 494 -30.11 -2.67 9.46
C ILE A 494 -30.74 -3.91 8.81
N GLY A 495 -31.85 -3.72 8.10
CA GLY A 495 -32.56 -4.77 7.38
C GLY A 495 -31.84 -5.23 6.11
N LEU A 496 -32.34 -6.32 5.50
CA LEU A 496 -31.83 -6.84 4.22
C LEU A 496 -32.17 -5.95 2.99
N ASP A 497 -32.93 -4.89 3.22
CA ASP A 497 -33.26 -3.79 2.32
C ASP A 497 -32.44 -2.52 2.62
N ASP A 498 -31.45 -2.64 3.51
CA ASP A 498 -30.59 -1.56 4.00
C ASP A 498 -31.30 -0.47 4.81
N GLN A 499 -32.58 -0.67 5.17
CA GLN A 499 -33.30 0.28 6.01
C GLN A 499 -32.84 0.16 7.47
N VAL A 500 -32.64 1.31 8.10
CA VAL A 500 -32.29 1.39 9.52
C VAL A 500 -33.54 1.67 10.35
N SER A 501 -33.83 0.79 11.30
CA SER A 501 -34.95 0.94 12.25
C SER A 501 -34.47 0.85 13.70
N VAL A 502 -35.21 1.44 14.63
CA VAL A 502 -35.00 1.20 16.07
C VAL A 502 -35.50 -0.22 16.39
N PHE A 503 -34.68 -0.99 17.10
CA PHE A 503 -35.01 -2.33 17.58
C PHE A 503 -35.39 -2.33 19.07
N ALA A 504 -34.66 -1.57 19.89
CA ALA A 504 -34.95 -1.38 21.30
C ALA A 504 -34.56 0.04 21.75
N GLU A 505 -35.33 0.59 22.68
CA GLU A 505 -35.06 1.88 23.36
C GLU A 505 -34.79 1.63 24.85
N GLU A 506 -34.30 2.65 25.56
CA GLU A 506 -34.02 2.60 27.01
C GLU A 506 -33.07 1.45 27.38
N THR A 507 -32.06 1.26 26.55
CA THR A 507 -31.17 0.09 26.57
C THR A 507 -30.12 0.10 27.70
N GLY A 508 -30.14 1.13 28.56
CA GLY A 508 -29.14 1.33 29.60
C GLY A 508 -27.78 1.75 29.05
N ASN A 509 -27.77 2.51 27.95
CA ASN A 509 -26.60 2.89 27.15
C ASN A 509 -25.82 1.67 26.65
N ALA A 510 -26.48 0.75 25.94
CA ALA A 510 -25.82 -0.36 25.27
C ALA A 510 -24.56 0.13 24.51
N HIS A 511 -23.41 -0.51 24.75
CA HIS A 511 -22.16 -0.16 24.08
C HIS A 511 -21.85 -1.13 22.93
N CYS A 512 -22.21 -2.40 23.07
CA CYS A 512 -21.96 -3.43 22.06
C CYS A 512 -23.07 -4.48 22.12
N VAL A 513 -23.44 -5.01 20.95
CA VAL A 513 -24.44 -6.08 20.84
C VAL A 513 -23.83 -7.35 20.26
N SER A 514 -24.41 -8.50 20.59
CA SER A 514 -24.07 -9.79 20.00
C SER A 514 -25.32 -10.63 19.81
N VAL A 515 -25.53 -11.16 18.60
CA VAL A 515 -26.65 -12.07 18.32
C VAL A 515 -26.33 -13.46 18.85
N GLY A 516 -27.22 -14.01 19.68
CA GLY A 516 -27.26 -15.31 20.39
C GLY A 516 -27.84 -16.50 19.62
N ALA A 517 -27.52 -17.75 20.03
CA ALA A 517 -27.89 -19.01 19.33
C ALA A 517 -29.38 -19.22 19.33
N ASP A 518 -29.94 -18.78 20.43
CA ASP A 518 -31.34 -18.69 20.75
C ASP A 518 -32.03 -17.52 20.02
N GLY A 519 -31.33 -16.81 19.14
CA GLY A 519 -31.82 -15.66 18.41
C GLY A 519 -31.94 -14.38 19.24
N ARG A 520 -31.52 -14.40 20.51
CA ARG A 520 -31.57 -13.21 21.39
C ARG A 520 -30.45 -12.23 21.05
N ILE A 521 -30.66 -10.96 21.34
CA ILE A 521 -29.61 -9.94 21.23
C ILE A 521 -29.04 -9.67 22.62
N TYR A 522 -27.78 -10.03 22.85
CA TYR A 522 -27.08 -9.75 24.10
C TYR A 522 -26.37 -8.40 24.03
N THR A 523 -26.37 -7.66 25.13
CA THR A 523 -25.68 -6.38 25.23
C THR A 523 -24.94 -6.23 26.54
N VAL A 524 -23.90 -5.41 26.50
CA VAL A 524 -23.24 -4.83 27.68
C VAL A 524 -23.27 -3.32 27.62
N SER A 525 -23.09 -2.68 28.76
CA SER A 525 -22.98 -1.24 28.90
C SER A 525 -21.84 -0.91 29.85
N GLU A 526 -21.13 0.16 29.53
CA GLU A 526 -20.06 0.71 30.39
C GLU A 526 -20.64 1.43 31.62
N LYS A 527 -21.96 1.63 31.68
CA LYS A 527 -22.63 2.43 32.72
C LYS A 527 -23.58 1.63 33.61
N SER A 528 -24.35 0.70 33.05
CA SER A 528 -25.42 0.04 33.80
C SER A 528 -24.92 -1.03 34.77
N GLY A 529 -23.74 -1.61 34.50
CA GLY A 529 -23.24 -2.77 35.23
C GLY A 529 -24.10 -4.02 35.03
N GLN A 530 -24.91 -4.07 33.98
CA GLN A 530 -25.79 -5.17 33.64
C GLN A 530 -25.44 -5.75 32.27
N VAL A 531 -25.54 -7.08 32.17
CA VAL A 531 -25.62 -7.79 30.90
C VAL A 531 -27.09 -8.07 30.65
N LEU A 532 -27.61 -7.57 29.55
CA LEU A 532 -29.01 -7.75 29.16
C LEU A 532 -29.09 -8.61 27.89
N SER A 533 -30.24 -9.26 27.72
CA SER A 533 -30.62 -9.90 26.46
C SER A 533 -31.98 -9.39 26.01
N TYR A 534 -32.21 -9.30 24.71
CA TYR A 534 -33.48 -8.91 24.13
C TYR A 534 -34.04 -10.05 23.29
N ASP A 535 -35.35 -10.29 23.40
CA ASP A 535 -36.05 -11.19 22.49
C ASP A 535 -36.23 -10.57 21.09
N GLY A 536 -36.80 -11.31 20.15
CA GLY A 536 -37.03 -10.81 18.78
C GLY A 536 -37.97 -9.60 18.67
N ASN A 537 -38.68 -9.24 19.74
CA ASN A 537 -39.53 -8.06 19.83
C ASN A 537 -38.87 -6.90 20.58
N GLY A 538 -37.58 -7.00 20.90
CA GLY A 538 -36.85 -5.95 21.62
C GLY A 538 -37.17 -5.89 23.11
N ARG A 539 -37.72 -6.94 23.73
CA ARG A 539 -38.02 -6.94 25.17
C ARG A 539 -36.82 -7.41 26.00
N PRO A 540 -36.37 -6.63 27.00
CA PRO A 540 -35.16 -6.94 27.76
C PRO A 540 -35.38 -8.06 28.79
N SER A 541 -34.31 -8.76 29.13
CA SER A 541 -34.21 -9.68 30.27
C SER A 541 -32.80 -9.61 30.84
N LEU A 542 -32.69 -9.56 32.17
CA LEU A 542 -31.40 -9.55 32.87
C LEU A 542 -30.71 -10.91 32.72
N VAL A 543 -29.47 -10.90 32.25
CA VAL A 543 -28.60 -12.09 32.15
C VAL A 543 -27.66 -12.15 33.35
N LEU A 544 -27.05 -11.03 33.70
CA LEU A 544 -26.08 -10.92 34.80
C LEU A 544 -26.05 -9.49 35.34
N GLN A 545 -25.85 -9.35 36.65
CA GLN A 545 -25.61 -8.06 37.31
C GLN A 545 -24.17 -7.98 37.84
N GLY A 546 -23.66 -6.75 37.98
CA GLY A 546 -22.35 -6.49 38.57
C GLY A 546 -21.20 -6.67 37.60
N LEU A 547 -21.43 -6.49 36.30
CA LEU A 547 -20.38 -6.49 35.28
C LEU A 547 -20.63 -5.31 34.34
N THR A 548 -19.77 -4.31 34.41
CA THR A 548 -19.60 -3.35 33.32
C THR A 548 -18.94 -4.06 32.15
N GLY A 549 -19.23 -3.62 30.93
CA GLY A 549 -18.62 -4.23 29.76
C GLY A 549 -18.50 -3.27 28.59
N HIS A 550 -17.45 -3.45 27.82
CA HIS A 550 -17.14 -2.68 26.62
C HIS A 550 -17.62 -3.41 25.37
N SER A 551 -17.23 -4.68 25.19
CA SER A 551 -17.73 -5.54 24.11
C SER A 551 -18.28 -6.85 24.65
N ILE A 552 -19.20 -7.46 23.88
CA ILE A 552 -19.77 -8.76 24.16
C ILE A 552 -19.76 -9.62 22.89
N LEU A 553 -19.51 -10.92 23.05
CA LEU A 553 -19.54 -11.89 21.96
C LEU A 553 -20.17 -13.20 22.45
N ALA A 554 -21.28 -13.59 21.82
CA ALA A 554 -21.96 -14.85 22.08
C ALA A 554 -21.27 -16.02 21.36
N HIS A 555 -21.04 -17.11 22.08
CA HIS A 555 -20.43 -18.32 21.57
C HIS A 555 -21.49 -19.38 21.19
N PRO A 556 -21.26 -20.21 20.16
CA PRO A 556 -22.09 -21.34 19.72
C PRO A 556 -22.74 -22.20 20.82
N ASN A 557 -22.04 -22.42 21.93
CA ASN A 557 -22.53 -23.23 23.05
C ASN A 557 -23.41 -22.46 24.07
N GLY A 558 -23.73 -21.19 23.82
CA GLY A 558 -24.54 -20.34 24.70
C GLY A 558 -23.76 -19.52 25.74
N SER A 559 -22.44 -19.70 25.87
CA SER A 559 -21.63 -18.84 26.73
C SER A 559 -21.37 -17.47 26.10
N LEU A 560 -21.04 -16.46 26.92
CA LEU A 560 -20.73 -15.11 26.46
C LEU A 560 -19.31 -14.72 26.88
N TYR A 561 -18.54 -14.13 25.97
CA TYR A 561 -17.29 -13.44 26.31
C TYR A 561 -17.56 -11.95 26.40
N VAL A 562 -17.05 -11.30 27.44
CA VAL A 562 -17.23 -9.87 27.69
C VAL A 562 -15.87 -9.23 27.98
N THR A 563 -15.54 -8.14 27.28
CA THR A 563 -14.42 -7.29 27.68
C THR A 563 -14.89 -6.23 28.67
N ASP A 564 -14.03 -5.92 29.64
CA ASP A 564 -14.28 -4.91 30.66
C ASP A 564 -12.99 -4.14 30.95
N ASN A 565 -13.11 -2.86 31.30
CA ASN A 565 -11.98 -1.95 31.49
C ASN A 565 -12.10 -1.24 32.83
N ASP A 566 -11.01 -1.22 33.59
CA ASP A 566 -10.99 -0.56 34.90
C ASP A 566 -10.25 0.78 34.82
N ASP A 567 -11.01 1.87 34.81
CA ASP A 567 -10.50 3.25 34.73
C ASP A 567 -9.58 3.64 35.90
N ARG A 568 -9.60 2.87 37.00
CA ARG A 568 -8.72 3.09 38.15
C ARG A 568 -7.33 2.48 37.94
N LYS A 569 -7.14 1.66 36.92
CA LYS A 569 -5.85 1.01 36.59
C LYS A 569 -5.10 1.78 35.50
N PRO A 570 -3.76 1.75 35.47
CA PRO A 570 -2.97 2.36 34.38
C PRO A 570 -3.43 1.86 33.01
N ASN A 571 -3.50 2.76 32.02
CA ASN A 571 -4.01 2.50 30.67
C ASN A 571 -5.42 1.90 30.61
N ASN A 572 -6.23 2.06 31.66
CA ASN A 572 -7.56 1.46 31.78
C ASN A 572 -7.48 -0.07 31.59
N GLY A 573 -6.72 -0.72 32.47
CA GLY A 573 -6.35 -2.13 32.37
C GLY A 573 -7.54 -3.04 32.07
N GLY A 574 -7.50 -3.70 30.92
CA GLY A 574 -8.57 -4.50 30.35
C GLY A 574 -8.54 -5.96 30.80
N SER A 575 -9.73 -6.56 30.85
CA SER A 575 -9.97 -7.96 31.20
C SER A 575 -10.95 -8.61 30.23
N VAL A 576 -10.92 -9.94 30.16
CA VAL A 576 -11.92 -10.75 29.46
C VAL A 576 -12.61 -11.65 30.48
N TRP A 577 -13.93 -11.67 30.43
CA TRP A 577 -14.82 -12.47 31.28
C TRP A 577 -15.59 -13.48 30.44
N LEU A 578 -15.70 -14.70 30.93
CA LEU A 578 -16.59 -15.73 30.42
C LEU A 578 -17.84 -15.76 31.30
N ILE A 579 -19.02 -15.66 30.69
CA ILE A 579 -20.32 -15.86 31.35
C ILE A 579 -20.88 -17.19 30.86
N LYS A 580 -21.14 -18.09 31.80
CA LYS A 580 -21.72 -19.42 31.54
C LYS A 580 -22.59 -19.81 32.72
N ASP A 581 -23.77 -20.36 32.46
CA ASP A 581 -24.72 -20.82 33.48
C ASP A 581 -25.04 -19.76 34.56
N GLY A 582 -25.18 -18.49 34.12
CA GLY A 582 -25.48 -17.36 35.02
C GLY A 582 -24.31 -16.90 35.89
N GLN A 583 -23.12 -17.48 35.75
CA GLN A 583 -21.92 -17.12 36.49
C GLN A 583 -20.87 -16.47 35.60
N LYS A 584 -20.06 -15.55 36.15
CA LYS A 584 -18.90 -14.97 35.46
C LYS A 584 -17.58 -15.48 36.01
N LYS A 585 -16.62 -15.74 35.12
CA LYS A 585 -15.23 -16.12 35.43
C LYS A 585 -14.29 -15.21 34.62
N GLN A 586 -13.31 -14.60 35.27
CA GLN A 586 -12.27 -13.86 34.56
C GLN A 586 -11.35 -14.88 33.86
N VAL A 587 -11.20 -14.73 32.54
CA VAL A 587 -10.40 -15.65 31.69
C VAL A 587 -9.16 -14.97 31.10
N ASP A 588 -9.06 -13.64 31.19
CA ASP A 588 -7.82 -12.90 30.93
C ASP A 588 -7.81 -11.54 31.64
N ALA A 589 -6.61 -10.98 31.84
CA ALA A 589 -6.38 -9.66 32.41
C ALA A 589 -5.09 -9.02 31.85
N GLY A 590 -4.93 -7.71 32.08
CA GLY A 590 -3.70 -6.97 31.74
C GLY A 590 -3.60 -6.52 30.30
N LEU A 591 -4.71 -6.55 29.56
CA LEU A 591 -4.81 -5.94 28.22
C LEU A 591 -4.72 -4.42 28.33
N LYS A 592 -4.08 -3.77 27.34
CA LYS A 592 -4.06 -2.31 27.23
C LYS A 592 -5.37 -1.81 26.62
N PHE A 593 -6.40 -1.67 27.47
CA PHE A 593 -7.78 -1.34 27.09
C PHE A 593 -8.38 -2.42 26.18
N ALA A 594 -9.12 -3.38 26.75
CA ALA A 594 -9.73 -4.48 26.02
C ALA A 594 -10.97 -4.01 25.26
N THR A 595 -11.01 -4.21 23.94
CA THR A 595 -12.07 -3.71 23.07
C THR A 595 -12.88 -4.83 22.42
N GLY A 596 -12.92 -4.92 21.09
CA GLY A 596 -13.72 -5.88 20.33
C GLY A 596 -13.24 -7.33 20.49
N LEU A 597 -14.18 -8.26 20.28
CA LEU A 597 -14.00 -9.70 20.32
C LEU A 597 -14.49 -10.31 19.01
N ALA A 598 -13.77 -11.26 18.44
CA ALA A 598 -14.27 -12.03 17.29
C ALA A 598 -13.68 -13.44 17.24
N PHE A 599 -14.53 -14.41 16.91
CA PHE A 599 -14.10 -15.77 16.60
C PHE A 599 -13.63 -15.84 15.15
N ARG A 600 -12.53 -16.56 14.94
CA ARG A 600 -12.18 -17.02 13.59
C ARG A 600 -13.25 -18.03 13.12
N PRO A 601 -13.53 -18.18 11.81
CA PRO A 601 -14.61 -19.05 11.33
C PRO A 601 -14.56 -20.52 11.77
N ASP A 602 -13.38 -21.03 12.16
CA ASP A 602 -13.19 -22.37 12.70
C ASP A 602 -13.36 -22.48 14.23
N GLN A 603 -13.76 -21.38 14.88
CA GLN A 603 -14.30 -21.27 16.24
C GLN A 603 -13.39 -21.68 17.41
N TRP A 604 -12.19 -22.22 17.18
CA TRP A 604 -11.24 -22.51 18.27
C TRP A 604 -10.36 -21.31 18.62
N LEU A 605 -10.28 -20.31 17.74
CA LEU A 605 -9.45 -19.12 17.92
C LEU A 605 -10.30 -17.89 18.20
N LEU A 606 -9.98 -17.18 19.29
CA LEU A 606 -10.58 -15.90 19.67
C LEU A 606 -9.55 -14.78 19.47
N SER A 607 -9.99 -13.66 18.90
CA SER A 607 -9.22 -12.42 18.84
C SER A 607 -9.81 -11.35 19.75
N VAL A 608 -8.95 -10.58 20.41
CA VAL A 608 -9.31 -9.48 21.31
C VAL A 608 -8.49 -8.24 20.98
N GLY A 609 -9.14 -7.10 20.75
CA GLY A 609 -8.45 -5.85 20.47
C GLY A 609 -7.81 -5.23 21.73
N GLU A 610 -6.60 -4.68 21.59
CA GLU A 610 -6.02 -3.75 22.57
C GLU A 610 -6.13 -2.32 22.03
N GLY A 611 -7.12 -1.56 22.49
CA GLY A 611 -7.41 -0.22 21.97
C GLY A 611 -6.36 0.84 22.29
N ARG A 612 -5.44 0.56 23.22
CA ARG A 612 -4.29 1.45 23.55
C ARG A 612 -2.95 0.79 23.22
N SER A 613 -2.92 0.02 22.14
CA SER A 613 -1.70 -0.56 21.60
C SER A 613 -1.79 -0.71 20.08
N LYS A 614 -0.79 -1.39 19.50
CA LYS A 614 -0.73 -1.75 18.08
C LYS A 614 -1.04 -3.22 17.84
N TRP A 615 -1.76 -3.85 18.77
CA TRP A 615 -2.01 -5.29 18.79
C TRP A 615 -3.49 -5.62 18.83
N ALA A 616 -3.86 -6.69 18.12
CA ALA A 616 -4.94 -7.55 18.57
C ALA A 616 -4.34 -8.88 19.05
N CYS A 617 -4.76 -9.31 20.23
CA CYS A 617 -4.31 -10.55 20.85
C CYS A 617 -5.09 -11.74 20.27
N SER A 618 -4.41 -12.88 20.12
CA SER A 618 -4.99 -14.16 19.74
C SER A 618 -4.98 -15.12 20.94
N TYR A 619 -5.99 -15.97 21.04
CA TYR A 619 -6.15 -16.98 22.07
C TYR A 619 -6.68 -18.27 21.45
N GLN A 620 -6.22 -19.40 21.96
CA GLN A 620 -6.94 -20.66 21.82
C GLN A 620 -8.03 -20.76 22.89
N ILE A 621 -9.22 -21.19 22.49
CA ILE A 621 -10.34 -21.48 23.39
C ILE A 621 -10.23 -22.95 23.82
N ALA A 622 -10.13 -23.19 25.11
CA ALA A 622 -10.18 -24.54 25.68
C ALA A 622 -11.63 -25.05 25.80
N ASP A 623 -11.80 -26.36 25.99
CA ASP A 623 -13.14 -27.00 26.09
C ASP A 623 -14.02 -26.41 27.21
N ASP A 624 -13.43 -25.94 28.30
CA ASP A 624 -14.14 -25.28 29.41
C ASP A 624 -14.44 -23.79 29.16
N GLY A 625 -14.00 -23.26 28.02
CA GLY A 625 -14.10 -21.85 27.63
C GLY A 625 -12.96 -20.96 28.15
N ALA A 626 -11.98 -21.52 28.87
CA ALA A 626 -10.79 -20.76 29.26
C ALA A 626 -9.99 -20.31 28.02
N LEU A 627 -9.32 -19.17 28.16
CA LEU A 627 -8.44 -18.65 27.11
C LEU A 627 -7.00 -19.03 27.44
N ILE A 628 -6.37 -19.77 26.53
CA ILE A 628 -5.00 -20.27 26.66
C ILE A 628 -4.15 -19.83 25.47
N HIS A 629 -2.83 -19.91 25.61
CA HIS A 629 -1.87 -19.56 24.56
C HIS A 629 -2.04 -18.14 23.99
N LYS A 630 -2.26 -17.17 24.88
CA LYS A 630 -2.35 -15.74 24.54
C LYS A 630 -1.09 -15.27 23.82
N GLU A 631 -1.26 -14.64 22.67
CA GLU A 631 -0.18 -14.02 21.91
C GLU A 631 -0.58 -12.64 21.39
N ARG A 632 0.33 -11.66 21.42
CA ARG A 632 0.16 -10.40 20.68
C ARG A 632 0.45 -10.67 19.21
N PHE A 633 -0.56 -11.16 18.51
CA PHE A 633 -0.38 -11.81 17.22
C PHE A 633 -0.58 -10.86 16.04
N PHE A 634 -1.66 -10.09 16.02
CA PHE A 634 -1.96 -9.21 14.90
C PHE A 634 -1.32 -7.84 15.08
N HIS A 635 -0.37 -7.49 14.20
CA HIS A 635 0.34 -6.21 14.24
C HIS A 635 -0.38 -5.17 13.37
N LEU A 636 -0.91 -4.14 14.03
CA LEU A 636 -1.66 -3.05 13.41
C LEU A 636 -0.75 -1.88 13.07
N HIS A 637 -1.02 -1.23 11.94
CA HIS A 637 -0.37 0.01 11.55
C HIS A 637 -0.82 1.17 12.47
N VAL A 638 0.16 1.96 12.89
CA VAL A 638 -0.01 3.17 13.71
C VAL A 638 0.53 4.35 12.91
N GLN A 639 -0.20 5.45 12.86
CA GLN A 639 0.24 6.67 12.18
C GLN A 639 1.31 7.38 13.03
N ASP A 640 2.19 8.16 12.41
CA ASP A 640 3.33 8.82 13.08
C ASP A 640 2.96 9.69 14.30
N TRP A 641 1.78 10.32 14.30
CA TRP A 641 1.28 11.15 15.42
C TRP A 641 0.42 10.40 16.43
N ASP A 642 0.09 9.13 16.16
CA ASP A 642 -0.71 8.32 17.06
C ASP A 642 0.19 7.46 17.95
N ASP A 643 -0.16 7.35 19.23
CA ASP A 643 0.53 6.44 20.17
C ASP A 643 0.09 4.97 20.01
N ASP A 644 -1.04 4.74 19.36
CA ASP A 644 -1.70 3.44 19.21
C ASP A 644 -2.56 3.37 17.95
N ALA A 645 -2.93 2.14 17.55
CA ALA A 645 -3.82 1.94 16.40
C ALA A 645 -5.28 2.31 16.72
N GLY A 646 -5.66 2.34 18.00
CA GLY A 646 -7.03 2.58 18.44
C GLY A 646 -8.00 1.48 18.01
N ALA A 647 -7.61 0.21 18.16
CA ALA A 647 -8.44 -0.94 17.81
C ALA A 647 -9.72 -0.95 18.66
N GLU A 648 -10.89 -0.91 17.99
CA GLU A 648 -12.20 -0.94 18.64
C GLU A 648 -12.89 -2.27 18.33
N CYS A 649 -13.96 -2.26 17.51
CA CYS A 649 -14.64 -3.49 17.09
C CYS A 649 -13.85 -4.23 16.00
N LEU A 650 -13.96 -5.56 16.01
CA LEU A 650 -13.38 -6.46 15.04
C LEU A 650 -14.34 -7.59 14.67
N CYS A 651 -14.20 -8.11 13.46
CA CYS A 651 -14.97 -9.25 12.94
C CYS A 651 -14.11 -10.08 11.97
N TYR A 652 -14.58 -11.28 11.62
CA TYR A 652 -13.95 -12.12 10.60
C TYR A 652 -14.88 -12.30 9.40
N SER A 653 -14.30 -12.37 8.21
CA SER A 653 -14.98 -12.95 7.05
C SER A 653 -14.99 -14.47 7.10
N LEU A 654 -15.91 -15.09 6.36
CA LEU A 654 -15.98 -16.54 6.18
C LEU A 654 -14.69 -17.11 5.57
N GLU A 655 -14.02 -16.31 4.73
CA GLU A 655 -12.73 -16.62 4.11
C GLU A 655 -11.54 -16.49 5.08
N GLY A 656 -11.79 -16.12 6.35
CA GLY A 656 -10.78 -16.13 7.40
C GLY A 656 -9.96 -14.86 7.53
N ARG A 657 -10.35 -13.75 6.89
CA ARG A 657 -9.69 -12.45 7.08
C ARG A 657 -10.27 -11.72 8.28
N GLN A 658 -9.40 -11.13 9.10
CA GLN A 658 -9.82 -10.29 10.21
C GLN A 658 -9.97 -8.84 9.76
N PHE A 659 -11.09 -8.22 10.10
CA PHE A 659 -11.38 -6.80 9.88
C PHE A 659 -11.41 -6.10 11.23
N ILE A 660 -10.70 -4.99 11.36
CA ILE A 660 -10.58 -4.25 12.62
C ILE A 660 -10.82 -2.77 12.38
N ALA A 661 -11.75 -2.18 13.14
CA ALA A 661 -11.96 -0.74 13.19
C ALA A 661 -10.82 -0.07 13.97
N THR A 662 -10.17 0.91 13.35
CA THR A 662 -8.99 1.61 13.90
C THR A 662 -9.04 3.11 13.58
N LYS A 663 -8.11 3.89 14.14
CA LYS A 663 -7.92 5.32 13.81
C LYS A 663 -7.60 5.55 12.33
N SER A 664 -6.90 4.60 11.69
CA SER A 664 -6.51 4.65 10.27
C SER A 664 -7.62 4.23 9.30
N GLY A 665 -8.76 3.78 9.81
CA GLY A 665 -9.82 3.16 9.03
C GLY A 665 -10.00 1.69 9.40
N ILE A 666 -10.36 0.86 8.42
CA ILE A 666 -10.50 -0.59 8.61
C ILE A 666 -9.17 -1.26 8.24
N GLN A 667 -8.49 -1.86 9.22
CA GLN A 667 -7.30 -2.67 8.99
C GLN A 667 -7.70 -4.12 8.79
N ILE A 668 -7.15 -4.74 7.75
CA ILE A 668 -7.43 -6.12 7.38
C ILE A 668 -6.15 -6.93 7.46
N SER A 669 -6.16 -7.93 8.34
CA SER A 669 -5.01 -8.78 8.62
C SER A 669 -5.15 -10.14 7.93
N ALA A 670 -4.00 -10.68 7.51
CA ALA A 670 -3.91 -12.08 7.15
C ALA A 670 -4.03 -12.98 8.39
N ASP A 671 -4.30 -14.27 8.16
CA ASP A 671 -4.47 -15.26 9.22
C ASP A 671 -3.16 -15.56 9.98
N ASP A 672 -2.01 -15.21 9.40
CA ASP A 672 -0.69 -15.31 10.02
C ASP A 672 -0.23 -14.03 10.73
N GLY A 673 -1.12 -13.03 10.87
CA GLY A 673 -0.93 -11.89 11.79
C GLY A 673 -0.75 -10.49 11.17
N PRO A 674 -0.02 -10.28 10.06
CA PRO A 674 0.28 -8.93 9.59
C PRO A 674 -0.94 -8.25 8.96
N THR A 675 -1.09 -6.94 9.23
CA THR A 675 -2.00 -6.07 8.47
C THR A 675 -1.52 -5.95 7.03
N GLN A 676 -2.35 -6.38 6.08
CA GLN A 676 -2.06 -6.36 4.65
C GLN A 676 -2.79 -5.23 3.91
N VAL A 677 -3.98 -4.85 4.37
CA VAL A 677 -4.83 -3.86 3.69
C VAL A 677 -5.40 -2.87 4.70
N ILE A 678 -5.47 -1.59 4.32
CA ILE A 678 -6.09 -0.53 5.12
C ILE A 678 -7.08 0.24 4.23
N LEU A 679 -8.36 0.22 4.63
CA LEU A 679 -9.43 0.89 3.92
C LEU A 679 -9.82 2.18 4.67
N THR A 680 -9.72 3.31 3.99
CA THR A 680 -10.25 4.58 4.51
C THR A 680 -11.71 4.75 4.14
N VAL A 681 -12.45 5.45 5.00
CA VAL A 681 -13.86 5.79 4.78
C VAL A 681 -14.02 7.24 4.31
N PRO A 682 -15.08 7.57 3.55
CA PRO A 682 -15.33 8.95 3.13
C PRO A 682 -15.39 9.92 4.32
N GLY A 683 -14.82 11.12 4.13
CA GLY A 683 -14.77 12.16 5.16
C GLY A 683 -13.77 11.90 6.30
N LYS A 684 -12.99 10.80 6.25
CA LYS A 684 -11.97 10.44 7.26
C LYS A 684 -12.50 10.37 8.70
N GLY A 685 -13.79 10.06 8.87
CA GLY A 685 -14.36 9.83 10.19
C GLY A 685 -13.69 8.64 10.88
N ARG A 686 -13.49 8.75 12.19
CA ARG A 686 -12.98 7.63 13.00
C ARG A 686 -13.91 6.43 12.83
N VAL A 687 -13.39 5.31 12.35
CA VAL A 687 -14.14 4.06 12.29
C VAL A 687 -14.15 3.45 13.69
N THR A 688 -15.33 3.34 14.28
CA THR A 688 -15.51 2.79 15.63
C THR A 688 -15.99 1.35 15.60
N ALA A 689 -16.58 0.93 14.49
CA ALA A 689 -16.92 -0.46 14.29
C ALA A 689 -17.00 -0.89 12.82
N VAL A 690 -16.94 -2.20 12.62
CA VAL A 690 -16.98 -2.85 11.31
C VAL A 690 -17.85 -4.11 11.39
N ALA A 691 -18.63 -4.36 10.36
CA ALA A 691 -19.41 -5.58 10.22
C ALA A 691 -19.49 -6.03 8.75
N LEU A 692 -19.64 -7.33 8.55
CA LEU A 692 -20.00 -7.92 7.25
C LEU A 692 -21.45 -8.39 7.34
N GLY A 693 -22.27 -8.14 6.32
CA GLY A 693 -23.68 -8.55 6.31
C GLY A 693 -24.36 -8.22 5.00
N GLY A 694 -25.65 -7.85 5.05
CA GLY A 694 -26.49 -7.64 3.89
C GLY A 694 -27.11 -8.94 3.36
N ARG A 695 -28.02 -8.81 2.39
CA ARG A 695 -28.79 -9.93 1.81
C ARG A 695 -27.91 -11.09 1.33
N ASP A 696 -26.84 -10.78 0.63
CA ASP A 696 -25.91 -11.76 0.07
C ASP A 696 -24.68 -11.98 0.98
N LYS A 697 -24.69 -11.38 2.17
CA LYS A 697 -23.60 -11.41 3.17
C LYS A 697 -22.26 -10.84 2.68
N ASP A 698 -22.21 -10.19 1.53
CA ASP A 698 -21.00 -9.68 0.87
C ASP A 698 -20.83 -8.16 1.02
N THR A 699 -21.53 -7.56 1.99
CA THR A 699 -21.50 -6.12 2.22
C THR A 699 -20.70 -5.78 3.48
N LEU A 700 -19.67 -4.95 3.32
CA LEU A 700 -18.89 -4.36 4.39
C LEU A 700 -19.54 -3.07 4.89
N TYR A 701 -19.76 -2.98 6.19
CA TYR A 701 -20.29 -1.80 6.86
C TYR A 701 -19.21 -1.18 7.75
N ALA A 702 -19.06 0.14 7.64
CA ALA A 702 -18.18 0.94 8.48
C ALA A 702 -19.01 1.92 9.30
N PHE A 703 -18.89 1.84 10.63
CA PHE A 703 -19.58 2.69 11.58
C PHE A 703 -18.62 3.80 12.03
N CYS A 704 -19.02 5.04 11.80
CA CYS A 704 -18.17 6.22 11.92
C CYS A 704 -18.80 7.25 12.87
N MET A 705 -19.03 6.86 14.12
CA MET A 705 -19.70 7.67 15.16
C MET A 705 -21.14 8.08 14.81
N ASN A 706 -21.33 9.08 13.95
CA ASN A 706 -22.63 9.63 13.58
C ASN A 706 -23.14 9.17 12.20
N LYS A 707 -22.34 8.38 11.47
CA LYS A 707 -22.64 7.89 10.11
C LYS A 707 -22.32 6.41 9.95
N ILE A 708 -23.01 5.77 9.02
CA ILE A 708 -22.76 4.39 8.60
C ILE A 708 -22.56 4.37 7.08
N TRP A 709 -21.45 3.79 6.64
CA TRP A 709 -21.13 3.57 5.23
C TRP A 709 -21.20 2.09 4.92
N LYS A 710 -21.51 1.75 3.67
CA LYS A 710 -21.41 0.38 3.15
C LYS A 710 -20.66 0.31 1.84
N ARG A 711 -20.08 -0.85 1.55
CA ARG A 711 -19.45 -1.18 0.27
C ARG A 711 -19.58 -2.67 0.03
N ARG A 712 -19.88 -3.08 -1.20
CA ARG A 712 -19.87 -4.50 -1.57
C ARG A 712 -18.43 -4.98 -1.76
N ILE A 713 -18.11 -6.16 -1.26
CA ILE A 713 -16.76 -6.74 -1.29
C ILE A 713 -16.83 -8.24 -1.67
N GLN A 714 -15.68 -8.86 -1.92
CA GLN A 714 -15.57 -10.29 -2.28
C GLN A 714 -15.57 -11.23 -1.07
N GLN A 715 -15.73 -10.68 0.14
CA GLN A 715 -15.64 -11.41 1.41
C GLN A 715 -17.03 -11.51 2.04
N HIS A 716 -17.33 -12.64 2.64
CA HIS A 716 -18.67 -12.92 3.14
C HIS A 716 -18.72 -12.91 4.66
N ALA A 717 -19.85 -12.48 5.20
CA ALA A 717 -20.15 -12.63 6.61
C ALA A 717 -20.30 -14.11 6.94
N LEU A 718 -19.64 -14.54 8.02
CA LEU A 718 -20.01 -15.81 8.67
C LEU A 718 -21.49 -15.77 9.07
N GLY A 719 -21.93 -14.66 9.68
CA GLY A 719 -23.21 -14.55 10.37
C GLY A 719 -23.18 -15.35 11.68
N ALA A 720 -23.90 -14.89 12.69
CA ALA A 720 -23.99 -15.62 13.95
C ALA A 720 -24.57 -17.04 13.69
N TRP A 721 -24.02 -18.06 14.35
CA TRP A 721 -24.50 -19.46 14.34
C TRP A 721 -24.27 -20.27 13.07
N SER A 722 -23.47 -19.76 12.14
CA SER A 722 -22.94 -20.63 11.08
C SER A 722 -22.08 -21.72 11.69
N SER A 723 -22.20 -22.95 11.15
CA SER A 723 -21.31 -24.05 11.52
C SER A 723 -19.86 -23.62 11.37
N TRP A 724 -18.97 -24.17 12.22
CA TRP A 724 -17.54 -23.91 12.07
C TRP A 724 -17.14 -24.22 10.62
N THR A 725 -16.41 -23.30 10.03
CA THR A 725 -15.99 -23.40 8.64
C THR A 725 -14.47 -23.52 8.62
N LYS A 726 -13.97 -24.52 7.87
CA LYS A 726 -12.54 -24.69 7.70
C LYS A 726 -11.97 -23.46 7.01
N VAL A 727 -11.04 -22.78 7.68
CA VAL A 727 -10.29 -21.67 7.09
C VAL A 727 -9.19 -22.23 6.19
N VAL A 728 -9.10 -21.69 4.98
CA VAL A 728 -7.96 -21.92 4.07
C VAL A 728 -6.96 -20.79 4.33
N PRO A 729 -5.72 -21.09 4.76
CA PRO A 729 -4.73 -20.05 5.05
C PRO A 729 -4.45 -19.15 3.86
N ASN A 730 -4.43 -17.84 4.10
CA ASN A 730 -4.10 -16.86 3.09
C ASN A 730 -2.58 -16.62 3.16
N LYS A 731 -1.81 -17.35 2.36
CA LYS A 731 -0.33 -17.22 2.33
C LYS A 731 0.09 -15.77 2.08
N LEU A 732 1.15 -15.31 2.75
CA LEU A 732 1.86 -14.04 2.52
C LEU A 732 2.25 -13.80 1.06
#